data_AF-A0A132CB03-F1
#
_entry.id   AF-A0A132CB03-F1
#
_cell.length_a   1.000
_cell.length_b   1.000
_cell.length_c   1.000
_cell.angle_alpha   90.00
_cell.angle_beta   90.00
_cell.angle_gamma   90.00
#
_symmetry.space_group_name_H-M   'P 1'
#
loop_
_entity.id
_entity.type
_entity.pdbx_description
1 polymer ?
#
loop_
_entity_poly.entity_id
_entity_poly.type
_entity_poly.pdbx_seq_one_letter_code
_entity_poly.pdbx_strand_id
1 'polypeptide(L)'
;MSTLDQIVQQLCNADHPELPSGHPVADGKHHRYGPRKKYWYQLREVVSKGAVIGYTGTFGHFSGDDPGTERFQWNGAPLSEEALAETRRRQEAAERAEAERSVRAARMAANRACDQWARASERGVSAYLERKHVTAEGVRFDSDGTIFVPMYQYGDEARLVGLQKITPDGAKRFNKGMEKKGAACLLGEVKPDDQLVMIAEGYATGRSVRMATAEAFALCVCFDAGGIPSTARYLRDAHPNAHVLICADDDWKIEQRMRDWLAEEFDFRGDLPFEAAPIRIEAKKTWYMVAAYRRVDGNGAAYVEVTYGNDVLPQRRKRFENAGLKRAYEAAAEIAGVSVVYPTFADRGERKLTDFNDLHVEEGLDAVARRVQAAILSVLAPANEDVRPAAVDAERQMSAATSAAAEQPAWDGREAENGAHTWEQDLARSDKGTLLPTLGNVHLILSNHKAWRGVIEQDDFGGRVMKRKAPPFPQGATGEWTDMDDQRCVLWLSQRYGISVRTDIVMNAVLLVADATHFHDVREYLEGLEWDGVPRVRAMPSTYLRVADSEYVQLAFMKWMIAAVARVMQPGCKVDNVLILEGKQGARKSTALKVLAGAQWFTDTPIQIGNKDTYAVMAGKWVIELDSLNKADSSAVKSFFATAVDRFRNFYGKRATDVPRQCVFAGSVNFDTYLKDESGNRRYWPLRVGGLVDIDGIARVRDQLWAEAVLLYRAGVVWHVTEQERPLFEIEQAERYEGDVYEDKIAKALEYVSHTTMEAILADILKLDTSKWTLAEQRRIGKALKSLGWVRKRESTGSRGWYYVREEQEPEAALEAVTAGDDDSPL
;
A
#
# COMPACT_ATOMS: atom_id res chain seq x y z
N MET A 1 41.98 4.18 2.38
CA MET A 1 42.69 5.38 2.86
C MET A 1 43.97 4.93 3.48
N SER A 2 45.12 5.49 3.12
CA SER A 2 46.42 4.97 3.60
C SER A 2 46.80 5.53 4.97
N THR A 3 46.25 6.67 5.39
CA THR A 3 46.51 7.30 6.71
C THR A 3 45.28 8.04 7.28
N LEU A 4 45.30 8.35 8.59
CA LEU A 4 44.26 9.16 9.25
C LEU A 4 44.27 10.63 8.77
N ASP A 5 45.43 11.18 8.38
CA ASP A 5 45.52 12.56 7.85
C ASP A 5 44.71 12.73 6.54
N GLN A 6 44.67 11.70 5.69
CA GLN A 6 43.85 11.71 4.47
C GLN A 6 42.35 11.73 4.79
N ILE A 7 41.94 11.16 5.92
CA ILE A 7 40.55 11.19 6.41
C ILE A 7 40.18 12.61 6.83
N VAL A 8 41.05 13.26 7.60
CA VAL A 8 40.87 14.65 8.02
C VAL A 8 40.76 15.55 6.80
N GLN A 9 41.62 15.37 5.80
CA GLN A 9 41.57 16.17 4.57
C GLN A 9 40.26 15.99 3.79
N GLN A 10 39.73 14.76 3.67
CA GLN A 10 38.45 14.53 3.01
C GLN A 10 37.27 15.13 3.78
N LEU A 11 37.29 15.07 5.11
CA LEU A 11 36.28 15.73 5.95
C LEU A 11 36.33 17.25 5.77
N CYS A 12 37.53 17.86 5.76
CA CYS A 12 37.68 19.29 5.51
C CYS A 12 37.19 19.68 4.11
N ASN A 13 37.48 18.88 3.09
CA ASN A 13 37.01 19.11 1.72
C ASN A 13 35.48 18.97 1.57
N ALA A 14 34.83 18.26 2.49
CA ALA A 14 33.38 18.11 2.55
C ALA A 14 32.71 19.13 3.52
N ASP A 15 33.41 20.20 3.88
CA ASP A 15 32.96 21.26 4.79
C ASP A 15 32.57 20.78 6.20
N HIS A 16 33.15 19.67 6.67
CA HIS A 16 32.98 19.27 8.07
C HIS A 16 33.75 20.20 9.03
N PRO A 17 33.22 20.46 10.23
CA PRO A 17 33.93 21.23 11.26
C PRO A 17 35.17 20.49 11.77
N GLU A 18 36.04 21.19 12.50
CA GLU A 18 37.24 20.61 13.08
C GLU A 18 36.90 19.45 14.03
N LEU A 19 37.68 18.36 13.94
CA LEU A 19 37.48 17.18 14.76
C LEU A 19 37.89 17.46 16.22
N PRO A 20 37.21 16.88 17.22
CA PRO A 20 37.64 16.99 18.60
C PRO A 20 39.01 16.33 18.81
N SER A 21 39.76 16.79 19.81
CA SER A 21 41.06 16.20 20.18
C SER A 21 40.94 14.69 20.40
N GLY A 22 41.88 13.92 19.82
CA GLY A 22 41.88 12.44 19.87
C GLY A 22 41.10 11.75 18.74
N HIS A 23 40.53 12.48 17.78
CA HIS A 23 39.88 11.95 16.58
C HIS A 23 40.67 12.30 15.32
N PRO A 24 40.52 11.56 14.20
CA PRO A 24 39.56 10.47 13.94
C PRO A 24 39.95 9.12 14.58
N VAL A 25 38.94 8.34 15.00
CA VAL A 25 39.11 7.01 15.60
C VAL A 25 38.46 5.93 14.74
N ALA A 26 39.17 4.83 14.48
CA ALA A 26 38.71 3.72 13.63
C ALA A 26 38.16 2.53 14.43
N ASP A 27 37.22 2.79 15.35
CA ASP A 27 36.60 1.78 16.22
C ASP A 27 35.31 1.15 15.64
N GLY A 28 34.97 1.50 14.40
CA GLY A 28 33.78 1.06 13.71
C GLY A 28 32.48 1.65 14.23
N LYS A 29 32.52 2.66 15.12
CA LYS A 29 31.32 3.31 15.68
C LYS A 29 31.03 4.65 15.02
N HIS A 30 29.78 5.10 15.16
CA HIS A 30 29.37 6.44 14.76
C HIS A 30 29.85 7.46 15.78
N HIS A 31 30.73 8.36 15.35
CA HIS A 31 31.18 9.50 16.14
C HIS A 31 30.48 10.75 15.64
N ARG A 32 29.61 11.34 16.48
CA ARG A 32 28.91 12.60 16.17
C ARG A 32 29.61 13.78 16.82
N TYR A 33 29.83 14.85 16.07
CA TYR A 33 30.62 16.01 16.49
C TYR A 33 30.12 17.30 15.81
N GLY A 34 30.80 18.41 16.12
CA GLY A 34 30.43 19.74 15.63
C GLY A 34 29.16 20.31 16.27
N PRO A 35 28.66 21.47 15.78
CA PRO A 35 27.48 22.14 16.30
C PRO A 35 26.27 21.20 16.37
N ARG A 36 25.67 21.07 17.56
CA ARG A 36 24.51 20.20 17.86
C ARG A 36 24.68 18.73 17.49
N LYS A 37 25.92 18.26 17.29
CA LYS A 37 26.25 16.87 16.91
C LYS A 37 25.59 16.42 15.59
N LYS A 38 25.43 17.34 14.62
CA LYS A 38 24.87 17.05 13.30
C LYS A 38 25.85 16.34 12.35
N TYR A 39 27.15 16.56 12.53
CA TYR A 39 28.19 15.91 11.72
C TYR A 39 28.56 14.58 12.32
N TRP A 40 28.86 13.60 11.47
CA TRP A 40 29.26 12.29 11.93
C TRP A 40 30.24 11.61 10.98
N TYR A 41 31.02 10.68 11.54
CA TYR A 41 31.81 9.74 10.76
C TYR A 41 31.81 8.36 11.43
N GLN A 42 32.11 7.34 10.63
CA GLN A 42 32.34 5.97 11.07
C GLN A 42 33.51 5.40 10.29
N LEU A 43 34.56 4.97 10.98
CA LEU A 43 35.79 4.47 10.38
C LEU A 43 36.14 3.09 10.88
N ARG A 44 36.72 2.29 10.01
CA ARG A 44 37.16 0.92 10.27
C ARG A 44 38.56 0.73 9.70
N GLU A 45 39.40 0.00 10.42
CA GLU A 45 40.72 -0.42 9.94
C GLU A 45 40.59 -1.53 8.91
N VAL A 46 41.44 -1.48 7.89
CA VAL A 46 41.65 -2.54 6.91
C VAL A 46 43.00 -3.16 7.22
N VAL A 47 43.00 -4.44 7.58
CA VAL A 47 44.20 -5.17 8.00
C VAL A 47 44.53 -6.24 6.97
N SER A 48 45.82 -6.39 6.67
CA SER A 48 46.36 -7.47 5.84
C SER A 48 47.64 -7.99 6.48
N LYS A 49 47.75 -9.32 6.63
CA LYS A 49 48.90 -9.99 7.27
C LYS A 49 49.30 -9.40 8.63
N GLY A 50 48.30 -8.99 9.42
CA GLY A 50 48.52 -8.41 10.76
C GLY A 50 48.91 -6.94 10.81
N ALA A 51 49.02 -6.25 9.67
CA ALA A 51 49.29 -4.81 9.61
C ALA A 51 48.08 -4.01 9.08
N VAL A 52 47.82 -2.84 9.66
CA VAL A 52 46.81 -1.91 9.13
C VAL A 52 47.34 -1.32 7.83
N ILE A 53 46.69 -1.68 6.72
CA ILE A 53 47.03 -1.19 5.38
C ILE A 53 46.17 0.00 4.96
N GLY A 54 45.17 0.35 5.77
CA GLY A 54 44.41 1.56 5.59
C GLY A 54 43.13 1.64 6.41
N TYR A 55 42.33 2.66 6.13
CA TYR A 55 41.02 2.91 6.73
C TYR A 55 39.93 2.98 5.66
N THR A 56 38.73 2.54 6.04
CA THR A 56 37.51 2.63 5.23
C THR A 56 36.35 3.08 6.11
N GLY A 57 35.31 3.64 5.53
CA GLY A 57 34.19 4.13 6.30
C GLY A 57 33.28 5.08 5.55
N THR A 58 32.40 5.70 6.31
CA THR A 58 31.43 6.69 5.84
C THR A 58 31.43 7.91 6.74
N PHE A 59 30.99 9.03 6.21
CA PHE A 59 30.76 10.25 6.96
C PHE A 59 29.49 10.92 6.46
N GLY A 60 29.00 11.91 7.18
CA GLY A 60 27.84 12.65 6.74
C GLY A 60 27.42 13.76 7.67
N HIS A 61 26.37 14.45 7.26
CA HIS A 61 25.74 15.53 8.01
C HIS A 61 24.23 15.33 8.03
N PHE A 62 23.65 15.19 9.22
CA PHE A 62 22.23 14.97 9.40
C PHE A 62 21.41 16.17 8.92
N SER A 63 20.49 15.92 7.98
CA SER A 63 19.51 16.87 7.49
C SER A 63 18.09 16.33 7.62
N GLY A 64 17.53 16.39 8.83
CA GLY A 64 16.19 15.83 9.10
C GLY A 64 16.35 14.35 9.36
N ASP A 65 15.61 13.50 8.63
CA ASP A 65 15.76 12.04 8.68
C ASP A 65 16.90 11.54 7.76
N ASP A 66 17.42 12.37 6.85
CA ASP A 66 18.52 12.00 5.96
C ASP A 66 19.88 12.12 6.70
N PRO A 67 20.64 11.02 6.85
CA PRO A 67 21.97 11.04 7.45
C PRO A 67 23.04 11.71 6.58
N GLY A 68 22.76 11.99 5.29
CA GLY A 68 23.73 12.61 4.37
C GLY A 68 24.96 11.73 4.17
N THR A 69 24.77 10.43 3.97
CA THR A 69 25.85 9.43 4.02
C THR A 69 26.71 9.48 2.75
N GLU A 70 27.99 9.76 2.93
CA GLU A 70 29.03 9.71 1.91
C GLU A 70 30.11 8.69 2.29
N ARG A 71 30.74 8.08 1.28
CA ARG A 71 31.84 7.12 1.48
C ARG A 71 33.17 7.84 1.33
N PHE A 72 34.12 7.53 2.22
CA PHE A 72 35.50 7.96 2.03
C PHE A 72 36.09 7.35 0.75
N GLN A 73 36.76 8.17 -0.06
CA GLN A 73 37.36 7.75 -1.32
C GLN A 73 38.71 7.05 -1.08
N TRP A 74 38.94 5.92 -1.76
CA TRP A 74 40.16 5.12 -1.61
C TRP A 74 41.23 5.53 -2.62
N ASN A 75 42.35 6.07 -2.12
CA ASN A 75 43.48 6.52 -2.95
C ASN A 75 44.70 5.57 -2.84
N GLY A 76 44.51 4.26 -3.00
CA GLY A 76 45.57 3.25 -2.92
C GLY A 76 45.36 2.06 -3.87
N ALA A 77 46.29 1.11 -3.90
CA ALA A 77 46.17 -0.13 -4.67
C ALA A 77 44.89 -0.92 -4.28
N PRO A 78 44.28 -1.68 -5.20
CA PRO A 78 43.09 -2.49 -4.91
C PRO A 78 43.37 -3.49 -3.80
N LEU A 79 42.45 -3.56 -2.83
CA LEU A 79 42.51 -4.50 -1.71
C LEU A 79 42.39 -5.94 -2.21
N SER A 80 43.20 -6.86 -1.67
CA SER A 80 43.08 -8.28 -1.99
C SER A 80 41.75 -8.86 -1.50
N GLU A 81 41.21 -9.86 -2.20
CA GLU A 81 39.98 -10.55 -1.80
C GLU A 81 40.08 -11.13 -0.38
N GLU A 82 41.27 -11.58 0.02
CA GLU A 82 41.56 -12.09 1.35
C GLU A 82 41.42 -11.01 2.44
N ALA A 83 41.95 -9.80 2.21
CA ALA A 83 41.85 -8.68 3.15
C ALA A 83 40.40 -8.18 3.29
N LEU A 84 39.63 -8.22 2.20
CA LEU A 84 38.20 -7.89 2.20
C LEU A 84 37.38 -8.93 2.98
N ALA A 85 37.69 -10.23 2.83
CA ALA A 85 37.03 -11.31 3.54
C ALA A 85 37.36 -11.33 5.05
N GLU A 86 38.60 -11.02 5.44
CA GLU A 86 38.97 -10.86 6.85
C GLU A 86 38.26 -9.68 7.50
N THR A 87 38.19 -8.54 6.80
CA THR A 87 37.45 -7.36 7.26
C THR A 87 35.97 -7.69 7.46
N ARG A 88 35.32 -8.40 6.52
CA ARG A 88 33.92 -8.82 6.65
C ARG A 88 33.67 -9.72 7.87
N ARG A 89 34.55 -10.69 8.12
CA ARG A 89 34.47 -11.56 9.31
C ARG A 89 34.58 -10.78 10.63
N ARG A 90 35.46 -9.78 10.70
CA ARG A 90 35.56 -8.89 11.87
C ARG A 90 34.32 -8.02 12.04
N GLN A 91 33.70 -7.56 10.94
CA GLN A 91 32.45 -6.80 10.98
C GLN A 91 31.30 -7.64 11.54
N GLU A 92 31.11 -8.84 11.02
CA GLU A 92 30.10 -9.78 11.51
C GLU A 92 30.31 -10.16 12.99
N ALA A 93 31.57 -10.29 13.43
CA ALA A 93 31.89 -10.55 14.84
C ALA A 93 31.61 -9.34 15.74
N ALA A 94 31.97 -8.13 15.31
CA ALA A 94 31.72 -6.90 16.06
C ALA A 94 30.22 -6.58 16.17
N GLU A 95 29.47 -6.77 15.10
CA GLU A 95 28.02 -6.59 15.06
C GLU A 95 27.31 -7.59 15.98
N ARG A 96 27.73 -8.86 15.99
CA ARG A 96 27.24 -9.87 16.95
C ARG A 96 27.53 -9.48 18.40
N ALA A 97 28.76 -9.07 18.71
CA ALA A 97 29.13 -8.66 20.06
C ALA A 97 28.37 -7.39 20.53
N GLU A 98 28.07 -6.46 19.61
CA GLU A 98 27.25 -5.29 19.92
C GLU A 98 25.78 -5.64 20.15
N ALA A 99 25.22 -6.53 19.32
CA ALA A 99 23.87 -7.05 19.52
C ALA A 99 23.74 -7.74 20.89
N GLU A 100 24.69 -8.59 21.27
CA GLU A 100 24.73 -9.23 22.59
C GLU A 100 24.81 -8.22 23.74
N ARG A 101 25.66 -7.18 23.62
CA ARG A 101 25.75 -6.10 24.61
C ARG A 101 24.44 -5.33 24.73
N SER A 102 23.79 -5.03 23.61
CA SER A 102 22.49 -4.34 23.57
C SER A 102 21.40 -5.15 24.27
N VAL A 103 21.29 -6.44 23.96
CA VAL A 103 20.35 -7.38 24.61
C VAL A 103 20.61 -7.44 26.12
N ARG A 104 21.88 -7.54 26.55
CA ARG A 104 22.22 -7.54 27.98
C ARG A 104 21.86 -6.22 28.65
N ALA A 105 22.13 -5.08 28.00
CA ALA A 105 21.79 -3.76 28.51
C ALA A 105 20.28 -3.57 28.67
N ALA A 106 19.50 -4.01 27.68
CA ALA A 106 18.03 -4.00 27.70
C ALA A 106 17.48 -4.84 28.85
N ARG A 107 17.99 -6.07 29.02
CA ARG A 107 17.61 -6.95 30.14
C ARG A 107 17.90 -6.30 31.50
N MET A 108 19.07 -5.69 31.66
CA MET A 108 19.41 -4.98 32.91
C MET A 108 18.54 -3.73 33.11
N ALA A 109 18.16 -3.02 32.05
CA ALA A 109 17.27 -1.87 32.12
C ALA A 109 15.86 -2.26 32.53
N ALA A 110 15.33 -3.35 31.98
CA ALA A 110 14.03 -3.93 32.34
C ALA A 110 14.01 -4.34 33.82
N ASN A 111 15.05 -5.05 34.30
CA ASN A 111 15.13 -5.42 35.73
C ASN A 111 15.11 -4.19 36.64
N ARG A 112 15.91 -3.15 36.33
CA ARG A 112 15.88 -1.89 37.09
C ARG A 112 14.52 -1.21 37.05
N ALA A 113 13.81 -1.28 35.93
CA ALA A 113 12.47 -0.74 35.78
C ALA A 113 11.48 -1.50 36.65
N CYS A 114 11.52 -2.84 36.67
CA CYS A 114 10.70 -3.67 37.55
C CYS A 114 10.95 -3.33 39.03
N ASP A 115 12.21 -3.21 39.45
CA ASP A 115 12.56 -2.88 40.83
C ASP A 115 12.05 -1.48 41.23
N GLN A 116 12.21 -0.50 40.34
CA GLN A 116 11.71 0.86 40.57
C GLN A 116 10.19 0.91 40.61
N TRP A 117 9.53 0.19 39.70
CA TRP A 117 8.08 0.08 39.64
C TRP A 117 7.52 -0.54 40.92
N ALA A 118 8.12 -1.63 41.40
CA ALA A 118 7.68 -2.34 42.60
C ALA A 118 7.81 -1.52 43.88
N ARG A 119 8.79 -0.60 43.95
CA ARG A 119 9.01 0.28 45.11
C ARG A 119 8.18 1.56 45.08
N ALA A 120 7.72 1.97 43.91
CA ALA A 120 6.93 3.18 43.74
C ALA A 120 5.51 3.00 44.28
N SER A 121 4.94 4.06 44.83
CA SER A 121 3.59 4.06 45.41
C SER A 121 2.52 4.12 44.31
N GLU A 122 1.40 3.43 44.51
CA GLU A 122 0.23 3.54 43.61
C GLU A 122 -0.57 4.82 43.84
N ARG A 123 -0.35 5.49 44.98
CA ARG A 123 -0.99 6.76 45.33
C ARG A 123 0.07 7.83 45.58
N GLY A 124 -0.15 9.01 45.05
CA GLY A 124 0.73 10.15 45.26
C GLY A 124 0.19 11.41 44.61
N VAL A 125 0.90 12.51 44.85
CA VAL A 125 0.62 13.82 44.24
C VAL A 125 1.75 14.16 43.28
N SER A 126 1.43 14.88 42.20
CA SER A 126 2.43 15.31 41.24
C SER A 126 2.07 16.69 40.67
N ALA A 127 2.97 17.65 40.87
CA ALA A 127 2.84 18.99 40.30
C ALA A 127 2.76 18.97 38.76
N TYR A 128 3.31 17.93 38.12
CA TYR A 128 3.18 17.75 36.68
C TYR A 128 1.73 17.44 36.27
N LEU A 129 1.08 16.49 36.96
CA LEU A 129 -0.31 16.11 36.68
C LEU A 129 -1.27 17.28 36.95
N GLU A 130 -1.07 17.99 38.06
CA GLU A 130 -1.82 19.21 38.40
C GLU A 130 -1.69 20.26 37.32
N ARG A 131 -0.47 20.61 36.91
CA ARG A 131 -0.23 21.61 35.85
C ARG A 131 -0.76 21.17 34.48
N LYS A 132 -0.83 19.87 34.23
CA LYS A 132 -1.40 19.30 33.00
C LYS A 132 -2.90 19.03 33.10
N HIS A 133 -3.53 19.36 34.23
CA HIS A 133 -4.96 19.21 34.50
C HIS A 133 -5.47 17.77 34.31
N VAL A 134 -4.61 16.75 34.46
CA VAL A 134 -4.98 15.34 34.21
C VAL A 134 -4.90 14.50 35.49
N THR A 135 -5.79 13.52 35.60
CA THR A 135 -5.75 12.54 36.71
C THR A 135 -4.79 11.38 36.41
N ALA A 136 -4.28 10.78 37.48
CA ALA A 136 -3.37 9.64 37.41
C ALA A 136 -4.12 8.34 37.06
N GLU A 137 -3.62 7.59 36.08
CA GLU A 137 -4.08 6.24 35.76
C GLU A 137 -2.89 5.44 35.20
N GLY A 138 -2.72 4.19 35.63
CA GLY A 138 -1.64 3.34 35.12
C GLY A 138 -0.22 3.85 35.43
N VAL A 139 -0.07 4.73 36.42
CA VAL A 139 1.21 5.32 36.86
C VAL A 139 1.47 5.04 38.33
N ARG A 140 2.74 5.14 38.72
CA ARG A 140 3.18 5.09 40.12
C ARG A 140 4.00 6.32 40.49
N PHE A 141 4.14 6.58 41.78
CA PHE A 141 4.74 7.79 42.32
C PHE A 141 6.00 7.45 43.10
N ASP A 142 7.06 8.21 42.83
CA ASP A 142 8.22 8.26 43.71
C ASP A 142 7.98 9.31 44.82
N SER A 143 8.77 9.23 45.88
CA SER A 143 8.69 10.07 47.07
C SER A 143 8.86 11.58 46.80
N ASP A 144 9.50 11.95 45.69
CA ASP A 144 9.75 13.33 45.28
C ASP A 144 8.64 13.92 44.39
N GLY A 145 7.55 13.17 44.16
CA GLY A 145 6.44 13.57 43.28
C GLY A 145 6.69 13.29 41.80
N THR A 146 7.80 12.63 41.46
CA THR A 146 8.03 12.08 40.12
C THR A 146 7.02 10.98 39.83
N ILE A 147 6.41 11.03 38.65
CA ILE A 147 5.55 9.94 38.17
C ILE A 147 6.35 8.98 37.29
N PHE A 148 6.11 7.69 37.47
CA PHE A 148 6.58 6.62 36.62
C PHE A 148 5.42 6.16 35.74
N VAL A 149 5.60 6.27 34.43
CA VAL A 149 4.73 5.68 33.42
C VAL A 149 5.41 4.40 32.93
N PRO A 150 4.76 3.23 33.06
CA PRO A 150 5.37 1.97 32.69
C PRO A 150 5.42 1.84 31.16
N MET A 151 6.49 1.25 30.65
CA MET A 151 6.69 1.02 29.22
C MET A 151 6.74 -0.48 28.97
N TYR A 152 5.68 -1.00 28.35
CA TYR A 152 5.54 -2.42 28.03
C TYR A 152 5.81 -2.66 26.55
N GLN A 153 6.45 -3.79 26.26
CA GLN A 153 6.30 -4.43 24.96
C GLN A 153 5.17 -5.44 25.05
N TYR A 154 4.25 -5.34 24.10
CA TYR A 154 3.09 -6.22 24.03
C TYR A 154 3.31 -7.27 22.94
N GLY A 155 3.06 -8.53 23.30
CA GLY A 155 3.13 -9.73 22.47
C GLY A 155 2.19 -10.77 23.08
N ASP A 156 2.62 -12.04 23.19
CA ASP A 156 1.83 -13.05 23.92
C ASP A 156 1.62 -12.66 25.41
N GLU A 157 2.63 -12.04 26.02
CA GLU A 157 2.56 -11.48 27.36
C GLU A 157 3.12 -10.04 27.39
N ALA A 158 2.55 -9.18 28.22
CA ALA A 158 3.04 -7.82 28.41
C ALA A 158 4.31 -7.81 29.26
N ARG A 159 5.44 -7.38 28.67
CA ARG A 159 6.75 -7.32 29.34
C ARG A 159 7.17 -5.89 29.63
N LEU A 160 7.40 -5.55 30.90
CA LEU A 160 7.92 -4.24 31.29
C LEU A 160 9.38 -4.09 30.81
N VAL A 161 9.63 -3.18 29.87
CA VAL A 161 10.96 -2.94 29.28
C VAL A 161 11.63 -1.67 29.81
N GLY A 162 10.86 -0.77 30.42
CA GLY A 162 11.37 0.47 31.00
C GLY A 162 10.30 1.31 31.70
N LEU A 163 10.70 2.44 32.26
CA LEU A 163 9.82 3.48 32.79
C LEU A 163 10.13 4.82 32.11
N GLN A 164 9.09 5.57 31.76
CA GLN A 164 9.20 7.01 31.57
C GLN A 164 9.00 7.70 32.92
N LYS A 165 10.01 8.42 33.37
CA LYS A 165 10.01 9.19 34.61
C LYS A 165 9.72 10.63 34.28
N ILE A 166 8.65 11.19 34.82
CA ILE A 166 8.28 12.59 34.62
C ILE A 166 8.40 13.28 35.97
N THR A 167 9.42 14.10 36.11
CA THR A 167 9.72 14.85 37.33
C THR A 167 8.68 15.96 37.57
N PRO A 168 8.58 16.53 38.78
CA PRO A 168 7.62 17.58 39.10
C PRO A 168 7.69 18.82 38.22
N ASP A 169 8.84 19.12 37.60
CA ASP A 169 9.05 20.20 36.63
C ASP A 169 8.64 19.82 35.18
N GLY A 170 8.30 18.56 34.93
CA GLY A 170 7.90 18.02 33.63
C GLY A 170 9.02 17.43 32.79
N ALA A 171 10.25 17.32 33.30
CA ALA A 171 11.34 16.69 32.56
C ALA A 171 11.11 15.17 32.43
N LYS A 172 11.13 14.67 31.19
CA LYS A 172 10.90 13.26 30.87
C LYS A 172 12.23 12.52 30.73
N ARG A 173 12.44 11.44 31.48
CA ARG A 173 13.66 10.60 31.44
C ARG A 173 13.30 9.12 31.29
N PHE A 174 14.18 8.37 30.64
CA PHE A 174 13.99 6.93 30.39
C PHE A 174 15.11 6.11 31.05
N ASN A 175 14.85 4.82 31.33
CA ASN A 175 15.89 3.92 31.80
C ASN A 175 17.00 3.77 30.74
N LYS A 176 18.25 4.07 31.10
CA LYS A 176 19.39 3.94 30.17
C LYS A 176 19.55 2.50 29.68
N GLY A 177 19.66 2.34 28.35
CA GLY A 177 19.84 1.04 27.70
C GLY A 177 18.55 0.23 27.50
N MET A 178 17.38 0.82 27.76
CA MET A 178 16.10 0.14 27.55
C MET A 178 15.73 -0.06 26.08
N GLU A 179 14.87 -1.04 25.82
CA GLU A 179 14.30 -1.31 24.51
C GLU A 179 13.09 -0.37 24.26
N LYS A 180 13.36 0.82 23.72
CA LYS A 180 12.33 1.85 23.54
C LYS A 180 11.37 1.57 22.37
N LYS A 181 11.87 0.98 21.28
CA LYS A 181 11.11 0.80 20.03
C LYS A 181 9.94 -0.16 20.28
N GLY A 182 8.73 0.27 19.92
CA GLY A 182 7.50 -0.51 20.10
C GLY A 182 7.00 -0.58 21.55
N ALA A 183 7.60 0.14 22.49
CA ALA A 183 7.11 0.19 23.87
C ALA A 183 5.92 1.16 23.99
N ALA A 184 4.87 0.75 24.70
CA ALA A 184 3.65 1.52 24.92
C ALA A 184 3.12 1.33 26.36
N CYS A 185 2.13 2.14 26.75
CA CYS A 185 1.40 1.98 28.01
C CYS A 185 -0.10 1.93 27.73
N LEU A 186 -0.73 0.79 27.97
CA LEU A 186 -2.19 0.65 27.91
C LEU A 186 -2.82 1.25 29.16
N LEU A 187 -3.74 2.17 28.95
CA LEU A 187 -4.62 2.74 29.96
C LEU A 187 -6.00 2.11 29.81
N GLY A 188 -6.54 1.59 30.92
CA GLY A 188 -7.77 0.81 30.94
C GLY A 188 -7.55 -0.62 30.47
N GLU A 189 -8.65 -1.30 30.17
CA GLU A 189 -8.64 -2.69 29.71
C GLU A 189 -9.38 -2.77 28.38
N VAL A 190 -8.80 -3.48 27.41
CA VAL A 190 -9.46 -3.79 26.14
C VAL A 190 -10.33 -5.03 26.35
N LYS A 191 -11.64 -4.88 26.26
CA LYS A 191 -12.59 -5.98 26.39
C LYS A 191 -12.77 -6.70 25.04
N PRO A 192 -13.12 -8.00 25.03
CA PRO A 192 -13.32 -8.75 23.78
C PRO A 192 -14.35 -8.13 22.83
N ASP A 193 -15.38 -7.49 23.39
CA ASP A 193 -16.49 -6.86 22.64
C ASP A 193 -16.24 -5.38 22.33
N ASP A 194 -15.10 -4.82 22.72
CA ASP A 194 -14.79 -3.41 22.45
C ASP A 194 -14.64 -3.20 20.94
N GLN A 195 -15.51 -2.34 20.40
CA GLN A 195 -15.49 -1.98 18.98
C GLN A 195 -14.43 -0.91 18.66
N LEU A 196 -13.84 -0.29 19.69
CA LEU A 196 -12.88 0.80 19.54
C LEU A 196 -11.78 0.75 20.60
N VAL A 197 -10.53 0.91 20.17
CA VAL A 197 -9.36 1.16 21.02
C VAL A 197 -8.65 2.41 20.51
N MET A 198 -8.10 3.24 21.41
CA MET A 198 -7.45 4.50 21.04
C MET A 198 -5.92 4.42 21.16
N ILE A 199 -5.21 5.28 20.44
CA ILE A 199 -3.77 5.53 20.61
C ILE A 199 -3.57 7.03 20.82
N ALA A 200 -2.66 7.43 21.70
CA ALA A 200 -2.21 8.83 21.78
C ALA A 200 -0.68 8.93 21.85
N GLU A 201 -0.14 10.03 21.33
CA GLU A 201 1.26 10.40 21.54
C GLU A 201 1.41 11.14 22.89
N GLY A 202 2.03 10.47 23.86
CA GLY A 202 2.28 11.03 25.19
C GLY A 202 1.19 10.79 26.24
N TYR A 203 1.63 10.68 27.50
CA TYR A 203 0.76 10.31 28.62
C TYR A 203 -0.33 11.35 28.92
N ALA A 204 0.02 12.64 28.97
CA ALA A 204 -0.95 13.70 29.25
C ALA A 204 -2.02 13.80 28.16
N THR A 205 -1.62 13.69 26.88
CA THR A 205 -2.52 13.62 25.72
C THR A 205 -3.50 12.46 25.87
N GLY A 206 -2.98 11.26 26.14
CA GLY A 206 -3.80 10.06 26.35
C GLY A 206 -4.79 10.20 27.51
N ARG A 207 -4.35 10.74 28.65
CA ARG A 207 -5.24 10.99 29.80
C ARG A 207 -6.29 12.05 29.53
N SER A 208 -5.96 13.15 28.86
CA SER A 208 -6.96 14.15 28.46
C SER A 208 -8.06 13.53 27.59
N VAL A 209 -7.70 12.69 26.61
CA VAL A 209 -8.67 11.99 25.75
C VAL A 209 -9.51 11.01 26.56
N ARG A 210 -8.92 10.21 27.45
CA ARG A 210 -9.68 9.28 28.29
C ARG A 210 -10.63 9.99 29.25
N MET A 211 -10.18 11.04 29.92
CA MET A 211 -11.05 11.87 30.78
C MET A 211 -12.21 12.47 29.99
N ALA A 212 -11.94 12.99 28.79
CA ALA A 212 -12.97 13.57 27.91
C ALA A 212 -13.98 12.54 27.37
N THR A 213 -13.60 11.26 27.33
CA THR A 213 -14.47 10.14 26.93
C THR A 213 -15.05 9.38 28.14
N ALA A 214 -14.99 9.98 29.33
CA ALA A 214 -15.44 9.36 30.59
C ALA A 214 -14.84 7.96 30.83
N GLU A 215 -13.60 7.76 30.37
CA GLU A 215 -12.82 6.52 30.48
C GLU A 215 -13.45 5.32 29.77
N ALA A 216 -14.44 5.54 28.91
CA ALA A 216 -15.24 4.49 28.26
C ALA A 216 -14.43 3.56 27.35
N PHE A 217 -13.33 4.04 26.76
CA PHE A 217 -12.52 3.28 25.81
C PHE A 217 -11.08 3.14 26.32
N ALA A 218 -10.48 1.98 26.08
CA ALA A 218 -9.06 1.74 26.33
C ALA A 218 -8.19 2.60 25.41
N LEU A 219 -7.02 3.03 25.91
CA LEU A 219 -6.10 3.87 25.14
C LEU A 219 -4.65 3.45 25.36
N CYS A 220 -3.91 3.22 24.29
CA CYS A 220 -2.47 3.03 24.33
C CYS A 220 -1.71 4.35 24.16
N VAL A 221 -0.87 4.66 25.14
CA VAL A 221 0.08 5.77 25.08
C VAL A 221 1.37 5.33 24.40
N CYS A 222 1.73 6.01 23.32
CA CYS A 222 3.05 5.94 22.69
C CYS A 222 3.98 7.03 23.26
N PHE A 223 5.29 6.80 23.27
CA PHE A 223 6.26 7.73 23.84
C PHE A 223 6.98 8.62 22.83
N ASP A 224 6.68 8.41 21.54
CA ASP A 224 7.04 9.24 20.39
C ASP A 224 6.20 8.82 19.16
N ALA A 225 6.13 9.69 18.17
CA ALA A 225 5.45 9.46 16.89
C ALA A 225 5.90 8.16 16.19
N GLY A 226 7.18 7.77 16.34
CA GLY A 226 7.71 6.54 15.75
C GLY A 226 7.12 5.25 16.33
N GLY A 227 6.55 5.32 17.55
CA GLY A 227 5.84 4.22 18.20
C GLY A 227 4.45 3.96 17.61
N ILE A 228 3.79 4.98 17.04
CA ILE A 228 2.39 4.91 16.59
C ILE A 228 2.14 3.73 15.63
N PRO A 229 2.92 3.54 14.54
CA PRO A 229 2.66 2.45 13.60
C PRO A 229 2.93 1.05 14.17
N SER A 230 3.78 0.95 15.20
CA SER A 230 4.07 -0.34 15.84
C SER A 230 2.93 -0.74 16.78
N THR A 231 2.44 0.23 17.58
CA THR A 231 1.31 0.04 18.50
C THR A 231 0.01 -0.21 17.75
N ALA A 232 -0.24 0.51 16.66
CA ALA A 232 -1.43 0.29 15.82
C ALA A 232 -1.48 -1.12 15.22
N ARG A 233 -0.34 -1.63 14.73
CA ARG A 233 -0.23 -3.02 14.25
C ARG A 233 -0.54 -4.02 15.35
N TYR A 234 0.13 -3.87 16.50
CA TYR A 234 -0.10 -4.74 17.65
C TYR A 234 -1.58 -4.78 18.07
N LEU A 235 -2.23 -3.63 18.21
CA LEU A 235 -3.64 -3.56 18.62
C LEU A 235 -4.58 -4.21 17.60
N ARG A 236 -4.29 -4.07 16.29
CA ARG A 236 -5.09 -4.70 15.24
C ARG A 236 -4.86 -6.21 15.14
N ASP A 237 -3.66 -6.69 15.42
CA ASP A 237 -3.34 -8.12 15.48
C ASP A 237 -3.98 -8.77 16.73
N ALA A 238 -3.90 -8.10 17.88
CA ALA A 238 -4.47 -8.58 19.15
C ALA A 238 -6.00 -8.46 19.22
N HIS A 239 -6.57 -7.42 18.60
CA HIS A 239 -8.01 -7.16 18.58
C HIS A 239 -8.53 -6.92 17.15
N PRO A 240 -8.62 -7.97 16.31
CA PRO A 240 -8.97 -7.84 14.88
C PRO A 240 -10.35 -7.22 14.61
N ASN A 241 -11.26 -7.23 15.58
CA ASN A 241 -12.60 -6.64 15.45
C ASN A 241 -12.68 -5.19 15.96
N ALA A 242 -11.71 -4.72 16.73
CA ALA A 242 -11.71 -3.38 17.31
C ALA A 242 -11.07 -2.36 16.35
N HIS A 243 -11.79 -1.28 16.04
CA HIS A 243 -11.23 -0.17 15.27
C HIS A 243 -10.21 0.59 16.13
N VAL A 244 -9.10 1.05 15.54
CA VAL A 244 -8.06 1.82 16.23
C VAL A 244 -8.16 3.29 15.86
N LEU A 245 -8.42 4.16 16.83
CA LEU A 245 -8.46 5.61 16.65
C LEU A 245 -7.18 6.25 17.19
N ILE A 246 -6.37 6.82 16.30
CA ILE A 246 -5.13 7.53 16.64
C ILE A 246 -5.46 9.00 16.94
N CYS A 247 -5.27 9.41 18.19
CA CYS A 247 -5.28 10.79 18.67
C CYS A 247 -3.88 11.39 18.52
N ALA A 248 -3.57 11.90 17.32
CA ALA A 248 -2.25 12.39 16.94
C ALA A 248 -2.01 13.84 17.38
N ASP A 249 -0.74 14.16 17.66
CA ASP A 249 -0.28 15.53 17.87
C ASP A 249 -0.21 16.28 16.54
N ASP A 250 -0.53 17.58 16.57
CA ASP A 250 -0.44 18.49 15.43
C ASP A 250 0.75 19.43 15.58
N ASP A 251 1.93 19.00 15.11
CA ASP A 251 3.18 19.77 15.10
C ASP A 251 3.20 20.88 14.02
N TRP A 252 2.18 21.74 14.02
CA TRP A 252 1.88 22.72 12.98
C TRP A 252 2.95 23.80 12.77
N LYS A 253 3.87 24.00 13.72
CA LYS A 253 4.98 24.97 13.62
C LYS A 253 6.10 24.54 12.65
N ILE A 254 5.75 23.85 11.56
CA ILE A 254 6.70 23.46 10.49
C ILE A 254 7.36 24.68 9.84
N GLU A 255 6.62 25.78 9.65
CA GLU A 255 7.15 27.03 9.07
C GLU A 255 8.07 27.77 10.04
N GLN A 256 7.74 27.81 11.33
CA GLN A 256 8.64 28.41 12.32
C GLN A 256 9.95 27.63 12.41
N ARG A 257 9.89 26.29 12.42
CA ARG A 257 11.10 25.44 12.37
C ARG A 257 11.95 25.70 11.12
N MET A 258 11.30 25.96 9.99
CA MET A 258 11.99 26.40 8.77
C MET A 258 12.69 27.75 8.98
N ARG A 259 12.00 28.75 9.54
CA ARG A 259 12.56 30.08 9.82
C ARG A 259 13.73 30.02 10.81
N ASP A 260 13.60 29.24 11.88
CA ASP A 260 14.67 29.03 12.86
C ASP A 260 15.90 28.38 12.18
N TRP A 261 15.68 27.39 11.32
CA TRP A 261 16.76 26.76 10.55
C TRP A 261 17.42 27.74 9.57
N LEU A 262 16.66 28.60 8.90
CA LEU A 262 17.20 29.63 8.00
C LEU A 262 18.05 30.65 8.77
N ALA A 263 17.59 31.08 9.95
CA ALA A 263 18.33 32.00 10.81
C ALA A 263 19.61 31.35 11.37
N GLU A 264 19.60 30.06 11.64
CA GLU A 264 20.77 29.36 12.19
C GLU A 264 21.80 28.99 11.12
N GLU A 265 21.35 28.48 9.98
CA GLU A 265 22.24 27.98 8.94
C GLU A 265 22.69 29.07 7.96
N PHE A 266 21.86 30.09 7.74
CA PHE A 266 22.12 31.15 6.77
C PHE A 266 22.11 32.56 7.38
N ASP A 267 21.92 32.71 8.70
CA ASP A 267 21.71 34.01 9.36
C ASP A 267 20.59 34.85 8.71
N PHE A 268 19.66 34.18 8.03
CA PHE A 268 18.58 34.83 7.30
C PHE A 268 17.35 34.97 8.18
N ARG A 269 16.96 36.22 8.44
CA ARG A 269 15.78 36.59 9.24
C ARG A 269 14.71 37.33 8.42
N GLY A 270 14.90 37.43 7.11
CA GLY A 270 13.93 38.03 6.20
C GLY A 270 12.72 37.14 5.96
N ASP A 271 11.77 37.64 5.17
CA ASP A 271 10.63 36.82 4.74
C ASP A 271 10.99 35.99 3.51
N LEU A 272 10.58 34.72 3.52
CA LEU A 272 10.77 33.79 2.42
C LEU A 272 9.39 33.37 1.91
N PRO A 273 8.86 34.04 0.86
CA PRO A 273 7.52 33.75 0.36
C PRO A 273 7.46 32.34 -0.24
N PHE A 274 6.36 31.64 0.05
CA PHE A 274 6.10 30.30 -0.49
C PHE A 274 5.70 30.36 -1.96
N GLU A 275 6.08 29.34 -2.73
CA GLU A 275 5.79 29.21 -4.17
C GLU A 275 6.33 30.37 -5.03
N ALA A 276 7.29 31.13 -4.51
CA ALA A 276 7.93 32.24 -5.22
C ALA A 276 9.23 31.81 -5.90
N ALA A 277 9.72 32.67 -6.80
CA ALA A 277 11.03 32.50 -7.41
C ALA A 277 12.13 32.46 -6.33
N PRO A 278 13.20 31.66 -6.50
CA PRO A 278 14.28 31.60 -5.53
C PRO A 278 14.88 32.98 -5.25
N ILE A 279 15.08 33.32 -3.98
CA ILE A 279 15.72 34.56 -3.56
C ILE A 279 17.20 34.33 -3.25
N ARG A 280 18.03 35.32 -3.51
CA ARG A 280 19.45 35.29 -3.15
C ARG A 280 19.63 35.72 -1.70
N ILE A 281 20.28 34.87 -0.91
CA ILE A 281 20.65 35.11 0.50
C ILE A 281 22.17 35.07 0.61
N GLU A 282 22.76 36.03 1.32
CA GLU A 282 24.19 36.02 1.62
C GLU A 282 24.43 35.46 3.02
N ALA A 283 25.26 34.40 3.10
CA ALA A 283 25.52 33.71 4.35
C ALA A 283 26.88 33.02 4.31
N LYS A 284 27.57 32.94 5.46
CA LYS A 284 28.86 32.22 5.59
C LYS A 284 29.88 32.58 4.50
N LYS A 285 29.99 33.87 4.14
CA LYS A 285 30.88 34.42 3.09
C LYS A 285 30.60 33.92 1.66
N THR A 286 29.43 33.36 1.41
CA THR A 286 28.96 32.97 0.07
C THR A 286 27.48 33.38 -0.12
N TRP A 287 26.91 33.13 -1.29
CA TRP A 287 25.51 33.40 -1.61
C TRP A 287 24.76 32.08 -1.88
N TYR A 288 23.45 32.06 -1.62
CA TYR A 288 22.58 30.91 -1.86
C TYR A 288 21.29 31.38 -2.52
N MET A 289 20.82 30.65 -3.53
CA MET A 289 19.44 30.77 -4.03
C MET A 289 18.56 29.86 -3.19
N VAL A 290 17.57 30.44 -2.51
CA VAL A 290 16.69 29.72 -1.58
C VAL A 290 15.23 29.92 -1.99
N ALA A 291 14.46 28.85 -2.03
CA ALA A 291 13.01 28.88 -2.28
C ALA A 291 12.29 27.93 -1.32
N ALA A 292 11.08 28.30 -0.90
CA ALA A 292 10.25 27.49 -0.02
C ALA A 292 8.92 27.11 -0.69
N TYR A 293 8.46 25.90 -0.38
CA TYR A 293 7.30 25.28 -1.00
C TYR A 293 6.42 24.62 0.06
N ARG A 294 5.11 24.79 -0.05
CA ARG A 294 4.13 24.02 0.74
C ARG A 294 3.71 22.80 -0.04
N ARG A 295 3.79 21.64 0.59
CA ARG A 295 3.49 20.36 -0.06
C ARG A 295 2.68 19.48 0.90
N VAL A 296 2.05 18.46 0.32
CA VAL A 296 1.33 17.42 1.04
C VAL A 296 1.90 16.09 0.56
N ASP A 297 2.19 15.18 1.49
CA ASP A 297 2.69 13.85 1.12
C ASP A 297 1.56 12.95 0.57
N GLY A 298 1.93 11.76 0.09
CA GLY A 298 0.96 10.81 -0.50
C GLY A 298 -0.12 10.31 0.47
N ASN A 299 0.04 10.57 1.78
CA ASN A 299 -0.89 10.16 2.84
C ASN A 299 -1.69 11.36 3.41
N GLY A 300 -1.51 12.58 2.87
CA GLY A 300 -2.24 13.76 3.29
C GLY A 300 -1.58 14.62 4.37
N ALA A 301 -0.32 14.34 4.79
CA ALA A 301 0.38 15.14 5.78
C ALA A 301 1.06 16.38 5.15
N ALA A 302 0.81 17.56 5.71
CA ALA A 302 1.44 18.79 5.24
C ALA A 302 2.92 18.88 5.65
N TYR A 303 3.76 19.35 4.72
CA TYR A 303 5.17 19.63 4.97
C TYR A 303 5.66 20.85 4.20
N VAL A 304 6.74 21.44 4.69
CA VAL A 304 7.46 22.53 4.02
C VAL A 304 8.74 21.98 3.42
N GLU A 305 8.97 22.27 2.14
CA GLU A 305 10.22 21.93 1.45
C GLU A 305 10.98 23.22 1.12
N VAL A 306 12.24 23.31 1.52
CA VAL A 306 13.15 24.39 1.14
C VAL A 306 14.21 23.86 0.20
N THR A 307 14.34 24.48 -0.97
CA THR A 307 15.46 24.22 -1.88
C THR A 307 16.52 25.30 -1.70
N TYR A 308 17.80 24.91 -1.63
CA TYR A 308 18.91 25.86 -1.52
C TYR A 308 20.13 25.38 -2.30
N GLY A 309 20.86 26.29 -2.94
CA GLY A 309 22.09 25.99 -3.67
C GLY A 309 22.72 27.24 -4.29
N ASN A 310 23.88 27.11 -4.91
CA ASN A 310 24.56 28.18 -5.64
C ASN A 310 25.39 27.61 -6.80
N ASP A 311 26.30 28.41 -7.34
CA ASP A 311 27.22 28.04 -8.42
C ASP A 311 28.24 26.96 -8.04
N VAL A 312 28.53 26.79 -6.74
CA VAL A 312 29.48 25.82 -6.21
C VAL A 312 28.77 24.62 -5.55
N LEU A 313 27.62 24.86 -4.91
CA LEU A 313 26.85 23.92 -4.14
C LEU A 313 25.60 23.50 -4.92
N PRO A 314 25.52 22.23 -5.37
CA PRO A 314 24.37 21.75 -6.14
C PRO A 314 23.08 21.90 -5.33
N GLN A 315 21.97 22.09 -6.03
CA GLN A 315 20.66 22.33 -5.40
C GLN A 315 20.30 21.19 -4.43
N ARG A 316 20.21 21.52 -3.14
CA ARG A 316 19.79 20.61 -2.06
C ARG A 316 18.35 20.91 -1.66
N ARG A 317 17.72 19.95 -0.99
CA ARG A 317 16.36 20.06 -0.46
C ARG A 317 16.33 19.75 1.02
N LYS A 318 15.51 20.48 1.76
CA LYS A 318 15.28 20.32 3.19
C LYS A 318 13.79 20.22 3.46
N ARG A 319 13.35 19.17 4.15
CA ARG A 319 11.93 18.99 4.54
C ARG A 319 11.71 19.27 6.02
N PHE A 320 10.59 19.92 6.31
CA PHE A 320 10.06 20.19 7.65
C PHE A 320 8.65 19.63 7.73
N GLU A 321 8.48 18.55 8.48
CA GLU A 321 7.27 17.72 8.47
C GLU A 321 6.58 17.72 9.83
N ASN A 322 5.25 17.56 9.82
CA ASN A 322 4.45 17.32 11.03
C ASN A 322 4.61 15.84 11.43
N ALA A 323 5.48 15.55 12.39
CA ALA A 323 5.90 14.18 12.66
C ALA A 323 4.76 13.33 13.24
N GLY A 324 3.96 13.89 14.17
CA GLY A 324 2.79 13.24 14.74
C GLY A 324 1.76 12.85 13.68
N LEU A 325 1.31 13.82 12.87
CA LEU A 325 0.35 13.56 11.79
C LEU A 325 0.90 12.65 10.70
N LYS A 326 2.16 12.81 10.29
CA LYS A 326 2.79 11.95 9.28
C LYS A 326 2.74 10.49 9.71
N ARG A 327 3.22 10.17 10.92
CA ARG A 327 3.23 8.77 11.41
C ARG A 327 1.84 8.22 11.63
N ALA A 328 0.89 9.05 12.06
CA ALA A 328 -0.50 8.66 12.21
C ALA A 328 -1.16 8.33 10.86
N TYR A 329 -0.96 9.16 9.83
CA TYR A 329 -1.50 8.91 8.49
C TYR A 329 -0.80 7.74 7.79
N GLU A 330 0.52 7.57 7.95
CA GLU A 330 1.23 6.36 7.51
C GLU A 330 0.61 5.09 8.13
N ALA A 331 0.36 5.10 9.44
CA ALA A 331 -0.28 3.97 10.12
C ALA A 331 -1.72 3.73 9.62
N ALA A 332 -2.51 4.78 9.41
CA ALA A 332 -3.89 4.67 8.90
C ALA A 332 -3.97 4.24 7.43
N ALA A 333 -2.93 4.52 6.64
CA ALA A 333 -2.80 4.06 5.26
C ALA A 333 -2.38 2.58 5.20
N GLU A 334 -1.40 2.16 6.02
CA GLU A 334 -0.87 0.79 6.03
C GLU A 334 -1.82 -0.23 6.70
N ILE A 335 -2.61 0.18 7.69
CA ILE A 335 -3.31 -0.72 8.60
C ILE A 335 -4.83 -0.54 8.49
N ALA A 336 -5.54 -1.61 8.16
CA ALA A 336 -7.00 -1.59 8.04
C ALA A 336 -7.68 -1.45 9.42
N GLY A 337 -8.78 -0.69 9.47
CA GLY A 337 -9.50 -0.41 10.71
C GLY A 337 -8.78 0.60 11.61
N VAL A 338 -7.98 1.50 11.01
CA VAL A 338 -7.29 2.59 11.72
C VAL A 338 -7.75 3.94 11.17
N SER A 339 -8.01 4.90 12.04
CA SER A 339 -8.34 6.29 11.66
C SER A 339 -7.59 7.29 12.52
N VAL A 340 -7.47 8.53 12.05
CA VAL A 340 -6.73 9.60 12.73
C VAL A 340 -7.66 10.73 13.14
N VAL A 341 -7.47 11.24 14.35
CA VAL A 341 -8.03 12.50 14.84
C VAL A 341 -6.91 13.31 15.48
N TYR A 342 -6.96 14.62 15.36
CA TYR A 342 -5.97 15.54 15.91
C TYR A 342 -6.66 16.79 16.46
N PRO A 343 -6.05 17.51 17.42
CA PRO A 343 -6.70 18.62 18.10
C PRO A 343 -6.92 19.80 17.14
N THR A 344 -8.07 20.45 17.26
CA THR A 344 -8.39 21.70 16.57
C THR A 344 -8.72 22.73 17.63
N PHE A 345 -8.13 23.92 17.51
CA PHE A 345 -8.22 24.98 18.51
C PHE A 345 -8.97 26.15 17.90
N ALA A 346 -9.72 26.88 18.71
CA ALA A 346 -10.44 28.08 18.30
C ALA A 346 -9.47 29.21 17.93
N ASP A 347 -8.41 29.41 18.71
CA ASP A 347 -7.32 30.34 18.41
C ASP A 347 -5.98 29.86 18.99
N ARG A 348 -5.02 29.60 18.09
CA ARG A 348 -3.67 29.18 18.45
C ARG A 348 -2.72 30.35 18.70
N GLY A 349 -2.96 31.51 18.09
CA GLY A 349 -1.99 32.61 18.01
C GLY A 349 -0.56 32.12 17.70
N GLU A 350 0.43 32.66 18.41
CA GLU A 350 1.84 32.22 18.34
C GLU A 350 2.19 31.14 19.37
N ARG A 351 1.23 30.64 20.14
CA ARG A 351 1.49 29.70 21.24
C ARG A 351 1.81 28.30 20.69
N LYS A 352 2.59 27.51 21.42
CA LYS A 352 2.94 26.15 21.03
C LYS A 352 1.88 25.17 21.54
N LEU A 353 0.67 25.28 20.98
CA LEU A 353 -0.44 24.35 21.24
C LEU A 353 -0.46 23.29 20.13
N THR A 354 -0.18 22.04 20.48
CA THR A 354 0.04 20.96 19.51
C THR A 354 -0.74 19.69 19.83
N ASP A 355 -1.03 19.42 21.10
CA ASP A 355 -1.61 18.14 21.53
C ASP A 355 -3.03 18.27 22.14
N PHE A 356 -3.71 17.15 22.38
CA PHE A 356 -5.03 17.16 23.04
C PHE A 356 -4.98 17.61 24.51
N ASN A 357 -3.83 17.55 25.16
CA ASN A 357 -3.68 18.09 26.50
C ASN A 357 -3.61 19.61 26.49
N ASP A 358 -2.95 20.22 25.51
CA ASP A 358 -2.99 21.66 25.29
C ASP A 358 -4.42 22.13 25.01
N LEU A 359 -5.19 21.38 24.20
CA LEU A 359 -6.62 21.68 23.96
C LEU A 359 -7.44 21.58 25.24
N HIS A 360 -7.18 20.57 26.07
CA HIS A 360 -7.80 20.43 27.38
C HIS A 360 -7.48 21.61 28.30
N VAL A 361 -6.20 21.99 28.44
CA VAL A 361 -5.80 23.08 29.34
C VAL A 361 -6.33 24.43 28.86
N GLU A 362 -6.37 24.67 27.55
CA GLU A 362 -6.79 25.94 26.96
C GLU A 362 -8.32 26.09 26.87
N GLU A 363 -9.02 25.05 26.41
CA GLU A 363 -10.45 25.13 26.04
C GLU A 363 -11.34 24.15 26.84
N GLY A 364 -10.75 23.36 27.74
CA GLY A 364 -11.46 22.43 28.61
C GLY A 364 -11.68 21.03 28.02
N LEU A 365 -12.10 20.09 28.87
CA LEU A 365 -12.40 18.70 28.46
C LEU A 365 -13.52 18.61 27.42
N ASP A 366 -14.51 19.52 27.46
CA ASP A 366 -15.62 19.52 26.51
C ASP A 366 -15.15 19.77 25.07
N ALA A 367 -14.09 20.56 24.87
CA ALA A 367 -13.51 20.79 23.55
C ALA A 367 -12.85 19.52 23.02
N VAL A 368 -12.10 18.82 23.88
CA VAL A 368 -11.51 17.50 23.56
C VAL A 368 -12.62 16.48 23.26
N ALA A 369 -13.66 16.43 24.11
CA ALA A 369 -14.78 15.51 23.97
C ALA A 369 -15.50 15.71 22.64
N ARG A 370 -15.86 16.95 22.28
CA ARG A 370 -16.49 17.24 20.98
C ARG A 370 -15.64 16.77 19.81
N ARG A 371 -14.32 17.01 19.86
CA ARG A 371 -13.41 16.63 18.78
C ARG A 371 -13.29 15.12 18.63
N VAL A 372 -13.11 14.40 19.74
CA VAL A 372 -12.95 12.94 19.74
C VAL A 372 -14.28 12.23 19.49
N GLN A 373 -15.40 12.71 20.04
CA GLN A 373 -16.72 12.12 19.88
C GLN A 373 -17.19 12.11 18.42
N ALA A 374 -16.90 13.16 17.64
CA ALA A 374 -17.18 13.16 16.21
C ALA A 374 -16.45 12.02 15.48
N ALA A 375 -15.20 11.74 15.86
CA ALA A 375 -14.43 10.62 15.32
C ALA A 375 -14.98 9.27 15.81
N ILE A 376 -15.31 9.14 17.10
CA ILE A 376 -15.90 7.92 17.69
C ILE A 376 -17.22 7.57 17.00
N LEU A 377 -18.13 8.54 16.84
CA LEU A 377 -19.43 8.32 16.19
C LEU A 377 -19.27 7.87 14.73
N SER A 378 -18.24 8.37 14.04
CA SER A 378 -17.93 7.93 12.68
C SER A 378 -17.46 6.48 12.60
N VAL A 379 -16.91 5.95 13.70
CA VAL A 379 -16.39 4.58 13.84
C VAL A 379 -17.48 3.61 14.34
N LEU A 380 -18.29 4.02 15.32
CA LEU A 380 -19.28 3.15 15.99
C LEU A 380 -20.65 3.10 15.31
N ALA A 381 -20.88 3.87 14.24
CA ALA A 381 -22.17 3.85 13.53
C ALA A 381 -22.46 2.46 12.93
N PRO A 382 -23.61 1.82 13.25
CA PRO A 382 -23.91 0.46 12.82
C PRO A 382 -24.04 0.34 11.28
N ALA A 383 -23.78 -0.87 10.79
CA ALA A 383 -24.31 -1.31 9.51
C ALA A 383 -25.83 -1.44 9.66
N ASN A 384 -26.59 -0.51 9.08
CA ASN A 384 -28.03 -0.71 8.92
C ASN A 384 -28.25 -1.80 7.86
N GLU A 385 -28.38 -3.03 8.33
CA GLU A 385 -29.25 -4.04 7.71
C GLU A 385 -30.70 -3.77 8.14
N ASP A 386 -31.64 -4.00 7.23
CA ASP A 386 -33.10 -4.04 7.40
C ASP A 386 -33.85 -2.78 7.85
N VAL A 387 -34.23 -1.95 6.88
CA VAL A 387 -35.56 -1.31 6.87
C VAL A 387 -36.26 -1.70 5.57
N ARG A 388 -37.13 -2.71 5.64
CA ARG A 388 -38.05 -3.07 4.56
C ARG A 388 -39.13 -1.98 4.43
N PRO A 389 -39.38 -1.39 3.25
CA PRO A 389 -40.59 -0.64 3.01
C PRO A 389 -41.75 -1.62 2.82
N ALA A 390 -42.84 -1.40 3.55
CA ALA A 390 -44.10 -2.08 3.32
C ALA A 390 -44.67 -1.68 1.95
N ALA A 391 -45.09 -2.69 1.20
CA ALA A 391 -45.69 -2.58 -0.12
C ALA A 391 -46.99 -1.76 -0.11
N VAL A 392 -47.20 -0.96 -1.15
CA VAL A 392 -48.53 -0.63 -1.66
C VAL A 392 -48.47 -0.67 -3.18
N ASP A 393 -49.26 -1.59 -3.74
CA ASP A 393 -49.51 -1.79 -5.16
C ASP A 393 -50.15 -0.56 -5.83
N ALA A 394 -49.78 -0.29 -7.09
CA ALA A 394 -50.73 0.17 -8.10
C ALA A 394 -50.11 0.08 -9.51
N GLU A 395 -50.62 -0.88 -10.29
CA GLU A 395 -50.52 -0.96 -11.75
C GLU A 395 -51.25 0.22 -12.43
N ARG A 396 -50.66 0.80 -13.48
CA ARG A 396 -51.18 0.84 -14.89
C ARG A 396 -50.65 2.00 -15.73
N GLN A 397 -49.91 1.61 -16.76
CA GLN A 397 -50.09 1.91 -18.20
C GLN A 397 -50.53 3.32 -18.67
N MET A 398 -49.54 4.04 -19.24
CA MET A 398 -49.37 4.35 -20.68
C MET A 398 -50.50 5.02 -21.51
N SER A 399 -50.26 6.25 -22.00
CA SER A 399 -50.53 6.74 -23.37
C SER A 399 -49.87 8.12 -23.55
N ALA A 400 -48.85 8.35 -24.39
CA ALA A 400 -48.77 8.41 -25.86
C ALA A 400 -49.22 9.75 -26.50
N ALA A 401 -48.28 10.35 -27.26
CA ALA A 401 -48.41 11.31 -28.38
C ALA A 401 -48.74 12.80 -28.04
N THR A 402 -48.24 13.86 -28.69
CA THR A 402 -47.47 14.04 -29.94
C THR A 402 -46.91 15.48 -30.04
N SER A 403 -45.95 15.65 -30.94
CA SER A 403 -45.21 16.85 -31.40
C SER A 403 -45.96 18.19 -31.61
N ALA A 404 -45.24 19.31 -31.44
CA ALA A 404 -44.99 20.31 -32.49
C ALA A 404 -43.96 21.38 -32.04
N ALA A 405 -43.03 21.72 -32.92
CA ALA A 405 -41.97 22.71 -32.70
C ALA A 405 -42.48 24.14 -32.86
N ALA A 406 -42.11 25.02 -31.91
CA ALA A 406 -42.06 26.47 -32.09
C ALA A 406 -41.02 27.05 -31.10
N GLU A 407 -40.22 28.01 -31.58
CA GLU A 407 -39.11 28.65 -30.87
C GLU A 407 -39.55 29.27 -29.53
N GLN A 408 -38.79 29.00 -28.46
CA GLN A 408 -39.07 29.51 -27.11
C GLN A 408 -38.46 30.91 -26.90
N PRO A 409 -39.22 31.91 -26.41
CA PRO A 409 -38.62 33.07 -25.76
C PRO A 409 -38.09 32.67 -24.38
N ALA A 410 -37.06 33.38 -23.91
CA ALA A 410 -36.42 33.16 -22.61
C ALA A 410 -37.46 33.13 -21.47
N TRP A 411 -37.54 31.98 -20.79
CA TRP A 411 -38.51 31.67 -19.76
C TRP A 411 -37.97 32.04 -18.36
N ASP A 412 -38.81 32.67 -17.53
CA ASP A 412 -38.48 33.31 -16.25
C ASP A 412 -38.64 32.38 -15.02
N GLY A 413 -38.82 31.08 -15.24
CA GLY A 413 -38.59 30.07 -14.22
C GLY A 413 -39.70 29.85 -13.20
N ARG A 414 -40.95 30.23 -13.47
CA ARG A 414 -42.12 29.81 -12.67
C ARG A 414 -43.14 29.13 -13.57
N GLU A 415 -43.40 27.83 -13.34
CA GLU A 415 -44.57 27.16 -13.94
C GLU A 415 -45.80 27.58 -13.11
N ALA A 416 -46.77 28.22 -13.76
CA ALA A 416 -48.09 28.43 -13.19
C ALA A 416 -48.97 27.19 -13.44
N GLU A 417 -49.37 26.59 -12.32
CA GLU A 417 -50.59 25.84 -12.03
C GLU A 417 -51.31 25.06 -13.14
N ASN A 418 -51.27 23.74 -13.01
CA ASN A 418 -52.42 22.86 -13.26
C ASN A 418 -52.36 21.67 -12.28
N GLY A 419 -52.72 21.89 -11.01
CA GLY A 419 -53.28 20.89 -10.08
C GLY A 419 -52.57 19.53 -9.82
N ALA A 420 -51.44 19.22 -10.44
CA ALA A 420 -50.71 17.98 -10.23
C ALA A 420 -49.72 18.18 -9.06
N HIS A 421 -49.70 17.24 -8.11
CA HIS A 421 -48.63 17.17 -7.11
C HIS A 421 -47.29 17.09 -7.85
N THR A 422 -46.43 18.09 -7.68
CA THR A 422 -45.07 18.09 -8.24
C THR A 422 -44.07 17.69 -7.16
N TRP A 423 -42.96 17.05 -7.52
CA TRP A 423 -41.93 16.62 -6.57
C TRP A 423 -41.34 17.79 -5.77
N GLU A 424 -41.41 19.03 -6.28
CA GLU A 424 -41.01 20.24 -5.57
C GLU A 424 -41.88 20.53 -4.33
N GLN A 425 -43.07 19.93 -4.24
CA GLN A 425 -43.95 20.01 -3.07
C GLN A 425 -43.46 19.11 -1.93
N ASP A 426 -42.73 18.03 -2.24
CA ASP A 426 -42.14 17.11 -1.26
C ASP A 426 -40.83 17.64 -0.66
N LEU A 427 -40.34 18.79 -1.14
CA LEU A 427 -39.17 19.44 -0.57
C LEU A 427 -39.46 19.95 0.85
N ALA A 428 -38.64 19.52 1.80
CA ALA A 428 -38.76 19.89 3.19
C ALA A 428 -38.52 21.40 3.39
N ARG A 429 -39.45 22.06 4.09
CA ARG A 429 -39.43 23.50 4.36
C ARG A 429 -39.49 23.76 5.87
N SER A 430 -38.93 24.90 6.28
CA SER A 430 -39.12 25.41 7.64
C SER A 430 -40.56 25.91 7.83
N ASP A 431 -40.94 26.19 9.08
CA ASP A 431 -42.23 26.82 9.42
C ASP A 431 -42.44 28.18 8.72
N LYS A 432 -41.36 28.81 8.24
CA LYS A 432 -41.38 30.07 7.47
C LYS A 432 -41.44 29.86 5.96
N GLY A 433 -41.59 28.62 5.48
CA GLY A 433 -41.67 28.25 4.07
C GLY A 433 -40.33 28.17 3.33
N THR A 434 -39.21 28.44 4.00
CA THR A 434 -37.86 28.37 3.39
C THR A 434 -37.39 26.93 3.24
N LEU A 435 -36.75 26.60 2.11
CA LEU A 435 -36.21 25.26 1.86
C LEU A 435 -35.08 24.93 2.84
N LEU A 436 -35.11 23.72 3.38
CA LEU A 436 -34.08 23.24 4.32
C LEU A 436 -32.87 22.67 3.56
N PRO A 437 -31.63 22.93 4.03
CA PRO A 437 -30.41 22.39 3.42
C PRO A 437 -30.14 20.95 3.89
N THR A 438 -31.04 20.02 3.58
CA THR A 438 -30.97 18.61 4.02
C THR A 438 -30.55 17.69 2.89
N LEU A 439 -30.00 16.52 3.24
CA LEU A 439 -29.67 15.45 2.29
C LEU A 439 -30.88 15.06 1.43
N GLY A 440 -32.05 14.89 2.05
CA GLY A 440 -33.28 14.54 1.34
C GLY A 440 -33.66 15.56 0.26
N ASN A 441 -33.56 16.85 0.55
CA ASN A 441 -33.86 17.89 -0.44
C ASN A 441 -32.84 17.91 -1.58
N VAL A 442 -31.54 17.81 -1.28
CA VAL A 442 -30.50 17.78 -2.32
C VAL A 442 -30.67 16.55 -3.22
N HIS A 443 -30.86 15.37 -2.63
CA HIS A 443 -31.12 14.14 -3.38
C HIS A 443 -32.37 14.24 -4.26
N LEU A 444 -33.48 14.78 -3.73
CA LEU A 444 -34.72 14.93 -4.48
C LEU A 444 -34.55 15.89 -5.67
N ILE A 445 -33.83 17.00 -5.47
CA ILE A 445 -33.49 17.96 -6.54
C ILE A 445 -32.64 17.28 -7.62
N LEU A 446 -31.53 16.64 -7.24
CA LEU A 446 -30.63 16.02 -8.21
C LEU A 446 -31.29 14.87 -8.97
N SER A 447 -32.21 14.13 -8.33
CA SER A 447 -32.92 13.00 -8.95
C SER A 447 -33.99 13.43 -9.96
N ASN A 448 -34.69 14.54 -9.69
CA ASN A 448 -35.91 14.90 -10.43
C ASN A 448 -35.77 16.15 -11.32
N HIS A 449 -34.85 17.05 -11.01
CA HIS A 449 -34.73 18.28 -11.78
C HIS A 449 -34.30 17.98 -13.22
N LYS A 450 -35.03 18.53 -14.19
CA LYS A 450 -34.86 18.24 -15.63
C LYS A 450 -33.41 18.39 -16.11
N ALA A 451 -32.66 19.36 -15.57
CA ALA A 451 -31.28 19.62 -15.98
C ALA A 451 -30.24 18.63 -15.40
N TRP A 452 -30.61 17.80 -14.41
CA TRP A 452 -29.75 16.78 -13.80
C TRP A 452 -30.01 15.37 -14.34
N ARG A 453 -31.05 15.19 -15.17
CA ARG A 453 -31.47 13.88 -15.68
C ARG A 453 -30.40 13.23 -16.58
N GLY A 454 -29.86 12.09 -16.12
CA GLY A 454 -28.79 11.35 -16.80
C GLY A 454 -27.45 12.08 -16.78
N VAL A 455 -27.23 12.94 -15.78
CA VAL A 455 -25.93 13.57 -15.53
C VAL A 455 -25.09 12.64 -14.68
N ILE A 456 -25.56 12.25 -13.49
CA ILE A 456 -24.82 11.47 -12.50
C ILE A 456 -25.18 10.00 -12.68
N GLU A 457 -24.18 9.14 -12.90
CA GLU A 457 -24.36 7.68 -12.98
C GLU A 457 -23.14 6.96 -12.36
N GLN A 458 -23.36 5.77 -11.77
CA GLN A 458 -22.32 4.91 -11.25
C GLN A 458 -21.73 4.01 -12.36
N ASP A 459 -20.41 4.03 -12.53
CA ASP A 459 -19.70 3.05 -13.36
C ASP A 459 -19.40 1.79 -12.55
N ASP A 460 -20.05 0.69 -12.89
CA ASP A 460 -19.86 -0.62 -12.25
C ASP A 460 -18.52 -1.27 -12.61
N PHE A 461 -17.88 -0.83 -13.70
CA PHE A 461 -16.59 -1.34 -14.11
C PHE A 461 -15.43 -0.64 -13.38
N GLY A 462 -15.47 0.70 -13.37
CA GLY A 462 -14.49 1.55 -12.70
C GLY A 462 -14.71 1.75 -11.20
N GLY A 463 -15.94 1.53 -10.70
CA GLY A 463 -16.31 1.77 -9.32
C GLY A 463 -16.35 3.25 -8.94
N ARG A 464 -16.68 4.13 -9.89
CA ARG A 464 -16.64 5.61 -9.75
C ARG A 464 -17.93 6.25 -10.20
N VAL A 465 -18.23 7.44 -9.67
CA VAL A 465 -19.34 8.27 -10.13
C VAL A 465 -18.90 9.08 -11.35
N MET A 466 -19.71 9.03 -12.40
CA MET A 466 -19.44 9.64 -13.70
C MET A 466 -20.50 10.67 -14.08
N LYS A 467 -20.07 11.70 -14.81
CA LYS A 467 -20.92 12.69 -15.48
C LYS A 467 -21.12 12.28 -16.93
N ARG A 468 -22.23 11.62 -17.25
CA ARG A 468 -22.59 11.19 -18.62
C ARG A 468 -23.09 12.34 -19.50
N LYS A 469 -23.56 13.43 -18.88
CA LYS A 469 -23.89 14.70 -19.51
C LYS A 469 -23.24 15.85 -18.76
N ALA A 470 -23.07 16.99 -19.42
CA ALA A 470 -22.56 18.20 -18.77
C ALA A 470 -23.53 18.63 -17.64
N PRO A 471 -23.05 18.75 -16.38
CA PRO A 471 -23.85 19.28 -15.30
C PRO A 471 -24.31 20.73 -15.57
N PRO A 472 -25.42 21.18 -14.97
CA PRO A 472 -26.05 22.47 -15.29
C PRO A 472 -25.32 23.71 -14.74
N PHE A 473 -24.11 23.57 -14.20
CA PHE A 473 -23.29 24.68 -13.71
C PHE A 473 -22.33 25.22 -14.80
N PRO A 474 -21.85 26.48 -14.72
CA PRO A 474 -21.15 27.16 -15.83
C PRO A 474 -19.84 26.51 -16.33
N GLN A 475 -19.25 25.58 -15.59
CA GLN A 475 -18.08 24.79 -16.01
C GLN A 475 -18.37 23.27 -16.04
N GLY A 476 -19.61 22.88 -16.31
CA GLY A 476 -20.02 21.48 -16.44
C GLY A 476 -19.37 20.79 -17.63
N ALA A 477 -18.66 19.69 -17.38
CA ALA A 477 -18.10 18.81 -18.40
C ALA A 477 -18.36 17.34 -18.05
N THR A 478 -18.44 16.49 -19.07
CA THR A 478 -18.54 15.04 -18.92
C THR A 478 -17.24 14.44 -18.36
N GLY A 479 -17.32 13.25 -17.76
CA GLY A 479 -16.18 12.54 -17.17
C GLY A 479 -16.36 12.25 -15.68
N GLU A 480 -15.29 11.89 -14.98
CA GLU A 480 -15.36 11.54 -13.55
C GLU A 480 -15.88 12.70 -12.70
N TRP A 481 -16.76 12.39 -11.74
CA TRP A 481 -17.22 13.36 -10.74
C TRP A 481 -16.08 13.66 -9.76
N THR A 482 -15.77 14.94 -9.57
CA THR A 482 -14.63 15.38 -8.74
C THR A 482 -15.09 16.20 -7.54
N ASP A 483 -14.22 16.37 -6.54
CA ASP A 483 -14.46 17.24 -5.38
C ASP A 483 -14.81 18.68 -5.79
N MET A 484 -14.28 19.15 -6.93
CA MET A 484 -14.61 20.47 -7.47
C MET A 484 -16.06 20.52 -7.99
N ASP A 485 -16.59 19.41 -8.50
CA ASP A 485 -17.98 19.32 -8.93
C ASP A 485 -18.95 19.34 -7.74
N ASP A 486 -18.54 18.82 -6.58
CA ASP A 486 -19.31 19.00 -5.33
C ASP A 486 -19.43 20.50 -4.99
N GLN A 487 -18.33 21.25 -5.04
CA GLN A 487 -18.34 22.69 -4.78
C GLN A 487 -19.20 23.46 -5.80
N ARG A 488 -19.10 23.09 -7.08
CA ARG A 488 -19.92 23.70 -8.15
C ARG A 488 -21.40 23.37 -7.98
N CYS A 489 -21.73 22.16 -7.54
CA CYS A 489 -23.09 21.75 -7.24
C CYS A 489 -23.63 22.50 -6.01
N VAL A 490 -22.85 22.69 -4.94
CA VAL A 490 -23.20 23.56 -3.81
C VAL A 490 -23.55 24.97 -4.30
N LEU A 491 -22.69 25.57 -5.14
CA LEU A 491 -22.93 26.90 -5.69
C LEU A 491 -24.20 26.96 -6.53
N TRP A 492 -24.43 25.95 -7.38
CA TRP A 492 -25.62 25.85 -8.22
C TRP A 492 -26.90 25.75 -7.38
N LEU A 493 -26.91 24.93 -6.32
CA LEU A 493 -28.04 24.79 -5.39
C LEU A 493 -28.34 26.11 -4.65
N SER A 494 -27.29 26.82 -4.22
CA SER A 494 -27.42 28.14 -3.60
C SER A 494 -28.02 29.18 -4.55
N GLN A 495 -27.51 29.27 -5.78
CA GLN A 495 -28.00 30.24 -6.77
C GLN A 495 -29.42 29.92 -7.27
N ARG A 496 -29.74 28.64 -7.47
CA ARG A 496 -31.01 28.22 -8.09
C ARG A 496 -32.15 28.06 -7.09
N TYR A 497 -31.85 27.53 -5.90
CA TYR A 497 -32.84 27.18 -4.87
C TYR A 497 -32.71 28.01 -3.59
N GLY A 498 -31.70 28.86 -3.47
CA GLY A 498 -31.48 29.69 -2.27
C GLY A 498 -31.06 28.89 -1.03
N ILE A 499 -30.60 27.64 -1.19
CA ILE A 499 -30.20 26.77 -0.08
C ILE A 499 -28.67 26.78 0.08
N SER A 500 -28.21 27.05 1.31
CA SER A 500 -26.80 26.97 1.66
C SER A 500 -26.51 25.58 2.24
N VAL A 501 -26.09 24.66 1.39
CA VAL A 501 -25.79 23.26 1.75
C VAL A 501 -24.30 23.08 2.00
N ARG A 502 -23.95 22.23 2.98
CA ARG A 502 -22.56 21.83 3.17
C ARG A 502 -22.14 20.83 2.09
N THR A 503 -20.86 20.82 1.74
CA THR A 503 -20.31 19.94 0.70
C THR A 503 -20.51 18.44 1.01
N ASP A 504 -20.42 18.02 2.28
CA ASP A 504 -20.65 16.62 2.68
C ASP A 504 -22.07 16.13 2.36
N ILE A 505 -23.06 17.03 2.39
CA ILE A 505 -24.45 16.71 2.04
C ILE A 505 -24.57 16.48 0.53
N VAL A 506 -23.90 17.31 -0.27
CA VAL A 506 -23.88 17.15 -1.74
C VAL A 506 -23.18 15.85 -2.13
N MET A 507 -22.02 15.57 -1.56
CA MET A 507 -21.29 14.33 -1.81
C MET A 507 -22.16 13.09 -1.52
N ASN A 508 -22.82 13.04 -0.36
CA ASN A 508 -23.73 11.94 -0.03
C ASN A 508 -24.95 11.88 -0.96
N ALA A 509 -25.51 13.02 -1.37
CA ALA A 509 -26.63 13.05 -2.31
C ALA A 509 -26.24 12.53 -3.69
N VAL A 510 -25.05 12.92 -4.18
CA VAL A 510 -24.49 12.45 -5.45
C VAL A 510 -24.29 10.94 -5.42
N LEU A 511 -23.75 10.39 -4.33
CA LEU A 511 -23.60 8.94 -4.17
C LEU A 511 -24.96 8.22 -4.18
N LEU A 512 -25.99 8.77 -3.53
CA LEU A 512 -27.34 8.20 -3.56
C LEU A 512 -27.98 8.24 -4.96
N VAL A 513 -27.77 9.32 -5.72
CA VAL A 513 -28.26 9.41 -7.09
C VAL A 513 -27.52 8.43 -8.00
N ALA A 514 -26.20 8.31 -7.84
CA ALA A 514 -25.38 7.37 -8.60
C ALA A 514 -25.79 5.91 -8.33
N ASP A 515 -26.07 5.55 -7.07
CA ASP A 515 -26.56 4.21 -6.66
C ASP A 515 -27.93 3.84 -7.27
N ALA A 516 -28.71 4.82 -7.74
CA ALA A 516 -29.96 4.57 -8.44
C ALA A 516 -29.80 4.43 -9.97
N THR A 517 -28.63 4.80 -10.52
CA THR A 517 -28.41 4.92 -11.96
C THR A 517 -27.03 4.39 -12.35
N HIS A 518 -27.00 3.16 -12.87
CA HIS A 518 -25.76 2.43 -13.14
C HIS A 518 -25.53 2.24 -14.64
N PHE A 519 -24.26 2.18 -15.02
CA PHE A 519 -23.84 1.70 -16.32
C PHE A 519 -22.54 0.88 -16.18
N HIS A 520 -22.20 0.14 -17.22
CA HIS A 520 -20.97 -0.63 -17.25
C HIS A 520 -20.22 -0.39 -18.56
N ASP A 521 -19.13 0.39 -18.50
CA ASP A 521 -18.42 0.92 -19.67
C ASP A 521 -18.07 -0.15 -20.73
N VAL A 522 -17.35 -1.21 -20.32
CA VAL A 522 -16.92 -2.27 -21.26
C VAL A 522 -18.11 -3.12 -21.76
N ARG A 523 -19.16 -3.28 -20.96
CA ARG A 523 -20.32 -4.12 -21.31
C ARG A 523 -21.18 -3.40 -22.35
N GLU A 524 -21.45 -2.11 -22.15
CA GLU A 524 -22.11 -1.27 -23.15
C GLU A 524 -21.33 -1.27 -24.48
N TYR A 525 -19.99 -1.15 -24.41
CA TYR A 525 -19.14 -1.28 -25.60
C TYR A 525 -19.35 -2.63 -26.30
N LEU A 526 -19.19 -3.75 -25.59
CA LEU A 526 -19.31 -5.10 -26.16
C LEU A 526 -20.71 -5.40 -26.70
N GLU A 527 -21.75 -4.93 -26.03
CA GLU A 527 -23.15 -5.10 -26.46
C GLU A 527 -23.50 -4.24 -27.67
N GLY A 528 -22.83 -3.11 -27.86
CA GLY A 528 -22.99 -2.23 -29.01
C GLY A 528 -22.23 -2.69 -30.26
N LEU A 529 -21.42 -3.76 -30.20
CA LEU A 529 -20.68 -4.27 -31.34
C LEU A 529 -21.54 -5.15 -32.25
N GLU A 530 -21.44 -4.93 -33.56
CA GLU A 530 -22.03 -5.79 -34.59
C GLU A 530 -20.95 -6.56 -35.33
N TRP A 531 -21.05 -7.89 -35.32
CA TRP A 531 -20.11 -8.76 -36.03
C TRP A 531 -20.48 -8.85 -37.52
N ASP A 532 -19.48 -8.71 -38.38
CA ASP A 532 -19.64 -8.72 -39.84
C ASP A 532 -19.68 -10.12 -40.48
N GLY A 533 -19.63 -11.18 -39.68
CA GLY A 533 -19.70 -12.56 -40.15
C GLY A 533 -18.35 -13.16 -40.59
N VAL A 534 -17.25 -12.39 -40.55
CA VAL A 534 -15.93 -12.89 -40.98
C VAL A 534 -15.12 -13.32 -39.76
N PRO A 535 -14.71 -14.61 -39.68
CA PRO A 535 -13.90 -15.11 -38.58
C PRO A 535 -12.46 -14.59 -38.66
N ARG A 536 -11.98 -13.99 -37.59
CA ARG A 536 -10.67 -13.32 -37.47
C ARG A 536 -9.93 -13.70 -36.19
N VAL A 537 -10.62 -14.01 -35.10
CA VAL A 537 -10.02 -14.23 -33.77
C VAL A 537 -8.92 -15.29 -33.81
N ARG A 538 -9.16 -16.44 -34.45
CA ARG A 538 -8.14 -17.51 -34.57
C ARG A 538 -6.92 -17.10 -35.39
N ALA A 539 -7.11 -16.36 -36.49
CA ALA A 539 -6.03 -15.94 -37.38
C ALA A 539 -5.29 -14.68 -36.90
N MET A 540 -5.80 -13.99 -35.87
CA MET A 540 -5.27 -12.73 -35.37
C MET A 540 -3.78 -12.82 -34.98
N PRO A 541 -3.30 -13.84 -34.22
CA PRO A 541 -1.91 -13.89 -33.78
C PRO A 541 -0.91 -14.03 -34.93
N SER A 542 -1.22 -14.86 -35.92
CA SER A 542 -0.35 -15.04 -37.08
C SER A 542 -0.38 -13.83 -38.01
N THR A 543 -1.57 -13.26 -38.23
CA THR A 543 -1.78 -12.12 -39.14
C THR A 543 -1.14 -10.83 -38.62
N TYR A 544 -1.40 -10.47 -37.36
CA TYR A 544 -1.03 -9.15 -36.81
C TYR A 544 0.11 -9.21 -35.81
N LEU A 545 0.15 -10.23 -34.94
CA LEU A 545 1.23 -10.40 -33.96
C LEU A 545 2.49 -11.06 -34.56
N ARG A 546 2.42 -11.54 -35.82
CA ARG A 546 3.56 -12.21 -36.50
C ARG A 546 4.06 -13.44 -35.74
N VAL A 547 3.14 -14.18 -35.12
CA VAL A 547 3.41 -15.46 -34.45
C VAL A 547 3.34 -16.58 -35.50
N ALA A 548 4.13 -17.65 -35.32
CA ALA A 548 4.00 -18.83 -36.17
C ALA A 548 2.59 -19.43 -36.03
N ASP A 549 1.95 -19.75 -37.16
CA ASP A 549 0.60 -20.29 -37.13
C ASP A 549 0.62 -21.75 -36.68
N SER A 550 -0.06 -22.03 -35.56
CA SER A 550 -0.23 -23.37 -35.01
C SER A 550 -1.59 -23.47 -34.32
N GLU A 551 -2.12 -24.68 -34.20
CA GLU A 551 -3.39 -24.91 -33.50
C GLU A 551 -3.36 -24.37 -32.07
N TYR A 552 -2.21 -24.52 -31.39
CA TYR A 552 -1.99 -23.98 -30.06
C TYR A 552 -2.18 -22.47 -30.02
N VAL A 553 -1.51 -21.74 -30.93
CA VAL A 553 -1.54 -20.28 -31.00
C VAL A 553 -2.96 -19.77 -31.25
N GLN A 554 -3.68 -20.41 -32.18
CA GLN A 554 -5.06 -20.06 -32.49
C GLN A 554 -5.99 -20.26 -31.28
N LEU A 555 -5.88 -21.41 -30.60
CA LEU A 555 -6.72 -21.75 -29.45
C LEU A 555 -6.39 -20.90 -28.23
N ALA A 556 -5.11 -20.70 -27.91
CA ALA A 556 -4.67 -19.91 -26.77
C ALA A 556 -5.17 -18.47 -26.87
N PHE A 557 -5.02 -17.83 -28.03
CA PHE A 557 -5.48 -16.46 -28.23
C PHE A 557 -7.01 -16.35 -28.25
N MET A 558 -7.69 -17.25 -28.96
CA MET A 558 -9.16 -17.28 -29.02
C MET A 558 -9.76 -17.44 -27.63
N LYS A 559 -9.29 -18.42 -26.85
CA LYS A 559 -9.77 -18.66 -25.48
C LYS A 559 -9.48 -17.48 -24.56
N TRP A 560 -8.34 -16.80 -24.73
CA TRP A 560 -8.01 -15.63 -23.93
C TRP A 560 -8.96 -14.45 -24.22
N MET A 561 -9.31 -14.21 -25.49
CA MET A 561 -10.32 -13.21 -25.86
C MET A 561 -11.71 -13.55 -25.30
N ILE A 562 -12.14 -14.82 -25.40
CA ILE A 562 -13.41 -15.26 -24.82
C ILE A 562 -13.39 -15.11 -23.30
N ALA A 563 -12.27 -15.43 -22.63
CA ALA A 563 -12.11 -15.25 -21.19
C ALA A 563 -12.21 -13.76 -20.78
N ALA A 564 -11.68 -12.85 -21.59
CA ALA A 564 -11.79 -11.41 -21.37
C ALA A 564 -13.25 -10.94 -21.45
N VAL A 565 -13.99 -11.40 -22.45
CA VAL A 565 -15.45 -11.14 -22.54
C VAL A 565 -16.19 -11.75 -21.35
N ALA A 566 -15.89 -13.01 -21.01
CA ALA A 566 -16.53 -13.72 -19.90
C ALA A 566 -16.32 -12.99 -18.57
N ARG A 567 -15.14 -12.41 -18.31
CA ARG A 567 -14.86 -11.62 -17.11
C ARG A 567 -15.77 -10.39 -16.96
N VAL A 568 -16.21 -9.79 -18.06
CA VAL A 568 -17.10 -8.62 -18.08
C VAL A 568 -18.58 -9.02 -18.01
N MET A 569 -18.95 -10.09 -18.71
CA MET A 569 -20.34 -10.58 -18.79
C MET A 569 -20.74 -11.44 -17.60
N GLN A 570 -19.77 -12.11 -16.96
CA GLN A 570 -19.89 -12.92 -15.75
C GLN A 570 -18.77 -12.56 -14.75
N PRO A 571 -18.88 -11.40 -14.07
CA PRO A 571 -17.88 -10.95 -13.10
C PRO A 571 -17.56 -12.03 -12.06
N GLY A 572 -16.27 -12.27 -11.84
CA GLY A 572 -15.80 -13.32 -10.92
C GLY A 572 -15.74 -14.74 -11.50
N CYS A 573 -16.06 -14.96 -12.77
CA CYS A 573 -15.86 -16.26 -13.42
C CYS A 573 -14.39 -16.72 -13.32
N LYS A 574 -14.16 -18.03 -13.26
CA LYS A 574 -12.79 -18.55 -13.14
C LYS A 574 -11.99 -18.29 -14.42
N VAL A 575 -10.96 -17.46 -14.29
CA VAL A 575 -9.92 -17.24 -15.30
C VAL A 575 -8.60 -17.10 -14.56
N ASP A 576 -7.78 -18.15 -14.62
CA ASP A 576 -6.46 -18.23 -14.01
C ASP A 576 -5.31 -18.29 -15.04
N ASN A 577 -5.62 -18.11 -16.33
CA ASN A 577 -4.66 -18.12 -17.43
C ASN A 577 -4.22 -16.70 -17.82
N VAL A 578 -2.98 -16.60 -18.30
CA VAL A 578 -2.26 -15.36 -18.61
C VAL A 578 -1.63 -15.50 -20.00
N LEU A 579 -1.97 -14.59 -20.92
CA LEU A 579 -1.37 -14.55 -22.25
C LEU A 579 0.03 -13.95 -22.18
N ILE A 580 1.06 -14.62 -22.71
CA ILE A 580 2.43 -14.09 -22.70
C ILE A 580 2.91 -13.83 -24.11
N LEU A 581 3.22 -12.58 -24.43
CA LEU A 581 3.85 -12.20 -25.70
C LEU A 581 5.38 -12.20 -25.54
N GLU A 582 6.03 -13.17 -26.16
CA GLU A 582 7.49 -13.34 -26.12
C GLU A 582 8.12 -12.76 -27.38
N GLY A 583 9.32 -12.23 -27.28
CA GLY A 583 10.11 -11.89 -28.47
C GLY A 583 11.06 -10.75 -28.22
N LYS A 584 11.76 -10.31 -29.26
CA LYS A 584 12.77 -9.25 -29.14
C LYS A 584 12.16 -7.95 -28.58
N GLN A 585 12.98 -7.21 -27.82
CA GLN A 585 12.61 -5.88 -27.37
C GLN A 585 12.32 -4.98 -28.59
N GLY A 586 11.34 -4.08 -28.45
CA GLY A 586 10.95 -3.18 -29.53
C GLY A 586 9.97 -3.79 -30.55
N ALA A 587 9.52 -5.03 -30.37
CA ALA A 587 8.51 -5.66 -31.25
C ALA A 587 7.09 -5.07 -31.11
N ARG A 588 6.87 -4.06 -30.25
CA ARG A 588 5.57 -3.40 -29.97
C ARG A 588 4.51 -4.29 -29.28
N LYS A 589 4.95 -5.27 -28.49
CA LYS A 589 4.10 -6.24 -27.76
C LYS A 589 3.11 -5.58 -26.79
N SER A 590 3.61 -4.76 -25.86
CA SER A 590 2.78 -3.97 -24.92
C SER A 590 1.81 -3.04 -25.63
N THR A 591 2.27 -2.40 -26.72
CA THR A 591 1.43 -1.54 -27.56
C THR A 591 0.29 -2.31 -28.21
N ALA A 592 0.53 -3.56 -28.64
CA ALA A 592 -0.51 -4.42 -29.21
C ALA A 592 -1.61 -4.74 -28.20
N LEU A 593 -1.24 -5.09 -26.97
CA LEU A 593 -2.18 -5.33 -25.87
C LEU A 593 -2.98 -4.07 -25.54
N LYS A 594 -2.33 -2.91 -25.48
CA LYS A 594 -2.97 -1.62 -25.24
C LYS A 594 -3.97 -1.23 -26.34
N VAL A 595 -3.63 -1.46 -27.60
CA VAL A 595 -4.51 -1.15 -28.73
C VAL A 595 -5.68 -2.13 -28.79
N LEU A 596 -5.44 -3.42 -28.55
CA LEU A 596 -6.48 -4.44 -28.52
C LEU A 596 -7.49 -4.16 -27.40
N ALA A 597 -7.02 -3.83 -26.19
CA ALA A 597 -7.88 -3.52 -25.06
C ALA A 597 -8.53 -2.14 -25.17
N GLY A 598 -7.88 -1.15 -25.80
CA GLY A 598 -8.25 0.26 -25.67
C GLY A 598 -7.49 0.93 -24.52
N ALA A 599 -6.96 2.13 -24.77
CA ALA A 599 -6.04 2.80 -23.84
C ALA A 599 -6.68 3.09 -22.46
N GLN A 600 -7.99 3.32 -22.41
CA GLN A 600 -8.73 3.57 -21.17
C GLN A 600 -8.86 2.32 -20.29
N TRP A 601 -8.97 1.12 -20.90
CA TRP A 601 -9.17 -0.16 -20.21
C TRP A 601 -7.87 -0.96 -20.05
N PHE A 602 -6.73 -0.36 -20.38
CA PHE A 602 -5.41 -0.98 -20.28
C PHE A 602 -4.57 -0.35 -19.16
N THR A 603 -3.72 -1.16 -18.52
CA THR A 603 -2.65 -0.68 -17.63
C THR A 603 -1.41 -1.56 -17.75
N ASP A 604 -0.25 -0.90 -17.78
CA ASP A 604 1.10 -1.47 -17.70
C ASP A 604 1.81 -1.05 -16.40
N THR A 605 1.05 -0.48 -15.46
CA THR A 605 1.59 -0.09 -14.15
C THR A 605 2.03 -1.34 -13.37
N PRO A 606 3.26 -1.38 -12.84
CA PRO A 606 3.75 -2.53 -12.09
C PRO A 606 2.84 -2.87 -10.90
N ILE A 607 2.31 -4.09 -10.90
CA ILE A 607 1.47 -4.61 -9.82
C ILE A 607 2.32 -5.39 -8.81
N GLN A 608 2.15 -5.08 -7.52
CA GLN A 608 2.74 -5.85 -6.43
C GLN A 608 1.73 -6.90 -5.92
N ILE A 609 1.96 -8.16 -6.29
CA ILE A 609 1.13 -9.28 -5.85
C ILE A 609 1.24 -9.43 -4.32
N GLY A 610 0.11 -9.33 -3.62
CA GLY A 610 0.04 -9.36 -2.15
C GLY A 610 -0.10 -7.99 -1.48
N ASN A 611 0.02 -6.89 -2.22
CA ASN A 611 -0.29 -5.54 -1.75
C ASN A 611 -1.78 -5.20 -1.98
N LYS A 612 -2.41 -4.49 -1.03
CA LYS A 612 -3.81 -4.03 -1.15
C LYS A 612 -3.98 -2.87 -2.14
N ASP A 613 -2.94 -2.08 -2.38
CA ASP A 613 -2.99 -0.96 -3.34
C ASP A 613 -3.11 -1.43 -4.79
N THR A 614 -2.72 -2.68 -5.06
CA THR A 614 -2.88 -3.33 -6.37
C THR A 614 -4.32 -3.29 -6.86
N TYR A 615 -5.31 -3.45 -5.99
CA TYR A 615 -6.71 -3.49 -6.39
C TYR A 615 -7.21 -2.14 -6.91
N ALA A 616 -6.69 -1.04 -6.37
CA ALA A 616 -7.01 0.29 -6.86
C ALA A 616 -6.48 0.53 -8.29
N VAL A 617 -5.32 -0.06 -8.62
CA VAL A 617 -4.74 0.00 -9.97
C VAL A 617 -5.53 -0.88 -10.96
N MET A 618 -6.09 -1.99 -10.49
CA MET A 618 -6.89 -2.91 -11.29
C MET A 618 -8.32 -2.40 -11.58
N ALA A 619 -8.87 -1.57 -10.71
CA ALA A 619 -10.22 -1.02 -10.87
C ALA A 619 -10.36 -0.26 -12.21
N GLY A 620 -11.39 -0.60 -12.99
CA GLY A 620 -11.62 -0.01 -14.32
C GLY A 620 -10.62 -0.44 -15.40
N LYS A 621 -9.85 -1.52 -15.20
CA LYS A 621 -8.90 -2.06 -16.19
C LYS A 621 -9.32 -3.46 -16.63
N TRP A 622 -9.45 -3.65 -17.94
CA TRP A 622 -9.88 -4.91 -18.57
C TRP A 622 -8.70 -5.81 -18.89
N VAL A 623 -7.62 -5.24 -19.42
CA VAL A 623 -6.37 -5.95 -19.69
C VAL A 623 -5.25 -5.32 -18.88
N ILE A 624 -4.59 -6.16 -18.09
CA ILE A 624 -3.49 -5.73 -17.22
C ILE A 624 -2.21 -6.41 -17.66
N GLU A 625 -1.21 -5.62 -18.02
CA GLU A 625 0.12 -6.11 -18.37
C GLU A 625 0.99 -6.33 -17.13
N LEU A 626 1.70 -7.46 -17.11
CA LEU A 626 2.65 -7.83 -16.07
C LEU A 626 4.09 -7.58 -16.55
N ASP A 627 4.81 -6.66 -15.89
CA ASP A 627 6.15 -6.20 -16.25
C ASP A 627 7.28 -7.20 -15.87
N SER A 628 7.05 -8.10 -14.91
CA SER A 628 8.03 -9.13 -14.58
C SER A 628 7.42 -10.37 -13.93
N LEU A 629 7.42 -11.49 -14.65
CA LEU A 629 7.14 -12.82 -14.09
C LEU A 629 8.28 -13.38 -13.22
N ASN A 630 9.37 -12.62 -13.08
CA ASN A 630 10.59 -13.02 -12.41
C ASN A 630 10.66 -12.43 -10.99
N LYS A 631 10.21 -13.19 -9.97
CA LYS A 631 10.70 -13.22 -8.57
C LYS A 631 9.63 -13.35 -7.46
N ALA A 632 8.33 -13.33 -7.76
CA ALA A 632 7.32 -13.54 -6.71
C ALA A 632 7.08 -15.03 -6.46
N ASP A 633 7.00 -15.42 -5.17
CA ASP A 633 6.73 -16.78 -4.71
C ASP A 633 5.58 -17.42 -5.50
N SER A 634 5.85 -18.58 -6.12
CA SER A 634 4.92 -19.27 -7.01
C SER A 634 3.54 -19.53 -6.39
N SER A 635 3.41 -19.60 -5.06
CA SER A 635 2.13 -19.77 -4.35
C SER A 635 1.27 -18.50 -4.34
N ALA A 636 1.86 -17.32 -4.12
CA ALA A 636 1.14 -16.05 -4.08
C ALA A 636 0.59 -15.68 -5.46
N VAL A 637 1.38 -15.92 -6.51
CA VAL A 637 0.98 -15.71 -7.91
C VAL A 637 -0.18 -16.64 -8.31
N LYS A 638 -0.10 -17.92 -7.92
CA LYS A 638 -1.17 -18.90 -8.16
C LYS A 638 -2.47 -18.50 -7.49
N SER A 639 -2.40 -18.09 -6.22
CA SER A 639 -3.55 -17.60 -5.47
C SER A 639 -4.13 -16.36 -6.15
N PHE A 640 -3.26 -15.40 -6.49
CA PHE A 640 -3.66 -14.16 -7.13
C PHE A 640 -4.43 -14.41 -8.43
N PHE A 641 -3.92 -15.18 -9.40
CA PHE A 641 -4.66 -15.40 -10.65
C PHE A 641 -5.93 -16.25 -10.45
N ALA A 642 -5.97 -17.11 -9.43
CA ALA A 642 -7.15 -17.92 -9.14
C ALA A 642 -8.27 -17.16 -8.39
N THR A 643 -7.98 -16.01 -7.78
CA THR A 643 -8.97 -15.21 -7.06
C THR A 643 -10.11 -14.76 -7.98
N ALA A 644 -11.34 -15.05 -7.57
CA ALA A 644 -12.57 -14.67 -8.26
C ALA A 644 -13.06 -13.27 -7.84
N VAL A 645 -12.96 -12.96 -6.54
CA VAL A 645 -13.51 -11.76 -5.91
C VAL A 645 -12.42 -11.09 -5.08
N ASP A 646 -12.18 -9.81 -5.35
CA ASP A 646 -11.25 -9.01 -4.56
C ASP A 646 -12.01 -8.27 -3.47
N ARG A 647 -11.51 -8.33 -2.23
CA ARG A 647 -12.07 -7.58 -1.11
C ARG A 647 -11.19 -6.39 -0.78
N PHE A 648 -11.61 -5.19 -1.17
CA PHE A 648 -10.84 -3.96 -0.95
C PHE A 648 -11.75 -2.79 -0.58
N ARG A 649 -11.15 -1.76 0.05
CA ARG A 649 -11.86 -0.53 0.43
C ARG A 649 -11.79 0.45 -0.75
N ASN A 650 -12.94 0.79 -1.33
CA ASN A 650 -12.99 1.82 -2.37
C ASN A 650 -12.62 3.20 -1.78
N PHE A 651 -12.08 4.12 -2.58
CA PHE A 651 -11.53 5.41 -2.09
C PHE A 651 -12.54 6.25 -1.28
N TYR A 652 -13.82 6.16 -1.63
CA TYR A 652 -14.93 6.85 -0.96
C TYR A 652 -15.70 5.96 0.04
N GLY A 653 -15.37 4.67 0.08
CA GLY A 653 -16.04 3.68 0.92
C GLY A 653 -15.39 3.58 2.31
N LYS A 654 -16.19 3.71 3.36
CA LYS A 654 -15.71 3.43 4.74
C LYS A 654 -15.50 1.94 5.01
N ARG A 655 -16.06 1.07 4.15
CA ARG A 655 -16.06 -0.39 4.30
C ARG A 655 -15.33 -1.04 3.13
N ALA A 656 -14.72 -2.19 3.39
CA ALA A 656 -14.24 -3.06 2.32
C ALA A 656 -15.45 -3.67 1.61
N THR A 657 -15.44 -3.63 0.28
CA THR A 657 -16.45 -4.21 -0.60
C THR A 657 -15.85 -5.37 -1.37
N ASP A 658 -16.67 -6.40 -1.58
CA ASP A 658 -16.33 -7.53 -2.43
C ASP A 658 -16.60 -7.13 -3.89
N VAL A 659 -15.55 -7.09 -4.70
CA VAL A 659 -15.61 -6.71 -6.11
C VAL A 659 -15.22 -7.93 -6.95
N PRO A 660 -16.17 -8.57 -7.64
CA PRO A 660 -15.87 -9.67 -8.55
C PRO A 660 -14.94 -9.20 -9.66
N ARG A 661 -13.92 -9.98 -9.99
CA ARG A 661 -12.92 -9.58 -10.99
C ARG A 661 -13.49 -9.58 -12.39
N GLN A 662 -13.20 -8.48 -13.10
CA GLN A 662 -13.65 -8.21 -14.46
C GLN A 662 -12.49 -8.05 -15.46
N CYS A 663 -11.27 -8.40 -15.04
CA CYS A 663 -10.04 -8.22 -15.82
C CYS A 663 -9.39 -9.55 -16.21
N VAL A 664 -8.56 -9.50 -17.25
CA VAL A 664 -7.62 -10.56 -17.64
C VAL A 664 -6.19 -10.06 -17.61
N PHE A 665 -5.25 -10.99 -17.46
CA PHE A 665 -3.83 -10.68 -17.41
C PHE A 665 -3.14 -11.05 -18.71
N ALA A 666 -2.18 -10.22 -19.08
CA ALA A 666 -1.22 -10.51 -20.14
C ALA A 666 0.18 -10.12 -19.67
N GLY A 667 1.22 -10.65 -20.28
CA GLY A 667 2.60 -10.26 -20.02
C GLY A 667 3.35 -10.09 -21.32
N SER A 668 4.35 -9.21 -21.33
CA SER A 668 5.31 -9.16 -22.41
C SER A 668 6.71 -9.45 -21.88
N VAL A 669 7.43 -10.36 -22.54
CA VAL A 669 8.75 -10.80 -22.09
C VAL A 669 9.77 -10.70 -23.22
N ASN A 670 11.03 -10.45 -22.83
CA ASN A 670 12.13 -10.23 -23.77
C ASN A 670 13.08 -11.44 -23.90
N PHE A 671 12.88 -12.51 -23.13
CA PHE A 671 13.74 -13.71 -23.11
C PHE A 671 12.89 -14.97 -23.29
N ASP A 672 13.49 -16.02 -23.86
CA ASP A 672 12.79 -17.25 -24.27
C ASP A 672 12.53 -18.23 -23.13
N THR A 673 13.23 -18.11 -22.00
CA THR A 673 13.07 -18.96 -20.80
C THR A 673 12.86 -18.08 -19.56
N TYR A 674 11.72 -18.23 -18.91
CA TYR A 674 11.34 -17.40 -17.74
C TYR A 674 10.45 -18.13 -16.73
N LEU A 675 10.06 -19.36 -17.01
CA LEU A 675 9.17 -20.16 -16.17
C LEU A 675 9.98 -21.09 -15.27
N LYS A 676 9.94 -20.86 -13.94
CA LYS A 676 10.77 -21.58 -12.93
C LYS A 676 10.02 -22.63 -12.11
N ASP A 677 8.74 -22.86 -12.38
CA ASP A 677 7.89 -23.74 -11.57
C ASP A 677 6.95 -24.64 -12.38
N GLU A 678 7.31 -25.91 -12.50
CA GLU A 678 6.57 -26.98 -13.19
C GLU A 678 5.05 -26.99 -12.89
N SER A 679 4.64 -26.83 -11.63
CA SER A 679 3.20 -26.83 -11.24
C SER A 679 2.46 -25.50 -11.47
N GLY A 680 3.20 -24.41 -11.74
CA GLY A 680 2.67 -23.07 -12.00
C GLY A 680 2.54 -22.72 -13.47
N ASN A 681 3.29 -23.41 -14.33
CA ASN A 681 3.44 -23.10 -15.75
C ASN A 681 2.15 -23.23 -16.57
N ARG A 682 1.22 -24.08 -16.13
CA ARG A 682 -0.08 -24.30 -16.80
C ARG A 682 -0.93 -23.06 -17.04
N ARG A 683 -0.67 -21.99 -16.29
CA ARG A 683 -1.39 -20.71 -16.35
C ARG A 683 -0.86 -19.78 -17.43
N TYR A 684 0.34 -20.02 -17.96
CA TYR A 684 0.93 -19.14 -18.95
C TYR A 684 0.70 -19.70 -20.35
N TRP A 685 0.19 -18.85 -21.24
CA TRP A 685 -0.03 -19.14 -22.65
C TRP A 685 0.95 -18.33 -23.51
N PRO A 686 2.20 -18.83 -23.66
CA PRO A 686 3.23 -18.18 -24.46
C PRO A 686 2.91 -18.06 -25.95
N LEU A 687 3.17 -16.90 -26.55
CA LEU A 687 3.08 -16.64 -27.97
C LEU A 687 4.36 -15.95 -28.43
N ARG A 688 5.17 -16.63 -29.25
CA ARG A 688 6.44 -16.10 -29.76
C ARG A 688 6.23 -15.17 -30.95
N VAL A 689 6.36 -13.88 -30.72
CA VAL A 689 6.30 -12.79 -31.70
C VAL A 689 7.58 -12.79 -32.54
N GLY A 690 7.46 -13.21 -33.81
CA GLY A 690 8.59 -13.37 -34.73
C GLY A 690 9.04 -12.09 -35.43
N GLY A 691 8.26 -11.00 -35.35
CA GLY A 691 8.53 -9.77 -36.09
C GLY A 691 7.88 -8.52 -35.49
N LEU A 692 7.91 -7.42 -36.23
CA LEU A 692 7.25 -6.18 -35.82
C LEU A 692 5.72 -6.34 -35.90
N VAL A 693 5.04 -6.10 -34.78
CA VAL A 693 3.59 -6.21 -34.69
C VAL A 693 2.89 -5.12 -35.52
N ASP A 694 1.86 -5.52 -36.26
CA ASP A 694 1.02 -4.62 -37.06
C ASP A 694 -0.06 -3.95 -36.20
N ILE A 695 0.33 -2.86 -35.53
CA ILE A 695 -0.55 -2.11 -34.62
C ILE A 695 -1.73 -1.47 -35.36
N ASP A 696 -1.50 -0.96 -36.56
CA ASP A 696 -2.54 -0.29 -37.36
C ASP A 696 -3.58 -1.31 -37.85
N GLY A 697 -3.14 -2.51 -38.22
CA GLY A 697 -4.01 -3.63 -38.54
C GLY A 697 -4.90 -4.02 -37.36
N ILE A 698 -4.32 -4.16 -36.15
CA ILE A 698 -5.07 -4.46 -34.92
C ILE A 698 -6.10 -3.38 -34.65
N ALA A 699 -5.72 -2.10 -34.73
CA ALA A 699 -6.63 -0.98 -34.47
C ALA A 699 -7.85 -0.98 -35.40
N ARG A 700 -7.66 -1.32 -36.69
CA ARG A 700 -8.74 -1.36 -37.69
C ARG A 700 -9.74 -2.49 -37.46
N VAL A 701 -9.28 -3.65 -36.97
CA VAL A 701 -10.12 -4.84 -36.80
C VAL A 701 -10.53 -5.11 -35.37
N ARG A 702 -10.07 -4.29 -34.41
CA ARG A 702 -10.30 -4.45 -32.96
C ARG A 702 -11.76 -4.72 -32.63
N ASP A 703 -12.65 -3.87 -33.13
CA ASP A 703 -14.08 -3.95 -32.82
C ASP A 703 -14.69 -5.24 -33.38
N GLN A 704 -14.25 -5.68 -34.57
CA GLN A 704 -14.68 -6.96 -35.16
C GLN A 704 -14.11 -8.19 -34.43
N LEU A 705 -12.89 -8.12 -33.91
CA LEU A 705 -12.30 -9.18 -33.08
C LEU A 705 -13.11 -9.35 -31.78
N TRP A 706 -13.49 -8.26 -31.14
CA TRP A 706 -14.32 -8.32 -29.93
C TRP A 706 -15.76 -8.74 -30.23
N ALA A 707 -16.34 -8.31 -31.36
CA ALA A 707 -17.67 -8.74 -31.79
C ALA A 707 -17.74 -10.27 -31.99
N GLU A 708 -16.72 -10.84 -32.66
CA GLU A 708 -16.59 -12.29 -32.82
C GLU A 708 -16.39 -12.99 -31.47
N ALA A 709 -15.55 -12.46 -30.58
CA ALA A 709 -15.34 -13.04 -29.26
C ALA A 709 -16.63 -13.05 -28.42
N VAL A 710 -17.47 -12.02 -28.50
CA VAL A 710 -18.80 -11.96 -27.87
C VAL A 710 -19.73 -13.02 -28.45
N LEU A 711 -19.72 -13.21 -29.78
CA LEU A 711 -20.49 -14.27 -30.42
C LEU A 711 -20.06 -15.66 -29.92
N LEU A 712 -18.75 -15.94 -29.89
CA LEU A 712 -18.21 -17.22 -29.42
C LEU A 712 -18.56 -17.47 -27.94
N TYR A 713 -18.48 -16.44 -27.11
CA TYR A 713 -18.91 -16.50 -25.72
C TYR A 713 -20.40 -16.82 -25.59
N ARG A 714 -21.28 -16.12 -26.33
CA ARG A 714 -22.73 -16.36 -26.32
C ARG A 714 -23.11 -17.73 -26.89
N ALA A 715 -22.31 -18.26 -27.82
CA ALA A 715 -22.44 -19.61 -28.34
C ALA A 715 -21.98 -20.70 -27.35
N GLY A 716 -21.44 -20.34 -26.19
CA GLY A 716 -21.02 -21.28 -25.16
C GLY A 716 -19.66 -21.92 -25.40
N VAL A 717 -18.82 -21.33 -26.27
CA VAL A 717 -17.45 -21.84 -26.50
C VAL A 717 -16.63 -21.70 -25.20
N VAL A 718 -16.05 -22.80 -24.75
CA VAL A 718 -15.30 -22.84 -23.49
C VAL A 718 -13.96 -22.11 -23.61
N TRP A 719 -13.71 -21.20 -22.66
CA TRP A 719 -12.48 -20.39 -22.58
C TRP A 719 -11.35 -21.01 -21.75
N HIS A 720 -11.58 -22.17 -21.13
CA HIS A 720 -10.53 -22.93 -20.46
C HIS A 720 -10.02 -24.07 -21.36
N VAL A 721 -8.82 -24.56 -21.07
CA VAL A 721 -8.21 -25.70 -21.78
C VAL A 721 -9.00 -26.96 -21.44
N THR A 722 -9.47 -27.66 -22.46
CA THR A 722 -10.16 -28.96 -22.33
C THR A 722 -9.15 -30.10 -22.23
N GLU A 723 -9.59 -31.29 -21.83
CA GLU A 723 -8.69 -32.45 -21.72
C GLU A 723 -8.06 -32.85 -23.05
N GLN A 724 -8.78 -32.66 -24.16
CA GLN A 724 -8.28 -32.94 -25.51
C GLN A 724 -7.20 -31.94 -25.95
N GLU A 725 -7.28 -30.69 -25.50
CA GLU A 725 -6.33 -29.63 -25.82
C GLU A 725 -5.11 -29.65 -24.87
N ARG A 726 -5.22 -30.26 -23.69
CA ARG A 726 -4.20 -30.25 -22.64
C ARG A 726 -2.79 -30.65 -23.13
N PRO A 727 -2.60 -31.74 -23.90
CA PRO A 727 -1.27 -32.13 -24.38
C PRO A 727 -0.59 -31.03 -25.22
N LEU A 728 -1.37 -30.32 -26.03
CA LEU A 728 -0.88 -29.26 -26.90
C LEU A 728 -0.34 -28.06 -26.09
N PHE A 729 -1.02 -27.71 -25.00
CA PHE A 729 -0.59 -26.62 -24.11
C PHE A 729 0.62 -27.02 -23.25
N GLU A 730 0.67 -28.28 -22.78
CA GLU A 730 1.77 -28.78 -21.95
C GLU A 730 3.10 -28.81 -22.69
N ILE A 731 3.12 -29.18 -23.98
CA ILE A 731 4.33 -29.18 -24.82
C ILE A 731 4.95 -27.77 -24.89
N GLU A 732 4.15 -26.77 -25.27
CA GLU A 732 4.62 -25.38 -25.44
C GLU A 732 5.08 -24.75 -24.11
N GLN A 733 4.47 -25.15 -23.00
CA GLN A 733 4.84 -24.71 -21.65
C GLN A 733 6.13 -25.37 -21.16
N ALA A 734 6.33 -26.66 -21.45
CA ALA A 734 7.52 -27.42 -21.08
C ALA A 734 8.77 -26.89 -21.80
N GLU A 735 8.67 -26.51 -23.08
CA GLU A 735 9.79 -25.93 -23.84
C GLU A 735 10.36 -24.64 -23.23
N ARG A 736 9.58 -23.92 -22.40
CA ARG A 736 9.95 -22.64 -21.80
C ARG A 736 10.30 -22.74 -20.31
N TYR A 737 10.34 -23.96 -19.79
CA TYR A 737 10.74 -24.27 -18.43
C TYR A 737 12.26 -24.13 -18.28
N GLU A 738 12.69 -23.33 -17.31
CA GLU A 738 14.08 -23.28 -16.86
C GLU A 738 14.18 -24.07 -15.55
N GLY A 739 14.75 -25.27 -15.64
CA GLY A 739 15.03 -26.13 -14.50
C GLY A 739 16.02 -25.50 -13.51
N ASP A 740 16.10 -26.06 -12.31
CA ASP A 740 17.09 -25.58 -11.33
C ASP A 740 18.51 -25.95 -11.79
N VAL A 741 19.52 -25.12 -11.48
CA VAL A 741 20.95 -25.42 -11.76
C VAL A 741 21.39 -26.77 -11.15
N TYR A 742 20.71 -27.23 -10.08
CA TYR A 742 20.97 -28.54 -9.49
C TYR A 742 20.34 -29.70 -10.26
N GLU A 743 19.28 -29.46 -11.00
CA GLU A 743 18.49 -30.49 -11.66
C GLU A 743 19.32 -31.31 -12.64
N ASP A 744 20.05 -30.66 -13.55
CA ASP A 744 20.96 -31.34 -14.48
C ASP A 744 22.07 -32.14 -13.79
N LYS A 745 22.60 -31.62 -12.68
CA LYS A 745 23.66 -32.28 -11.91
C LYS A 745 23.12 -33.50 -11.17
N ILE A 746 21.95 -33.37 -10.57
CA ILE A 746 21.25 -34.44 -9.86
C ILE A 746 20.82 -35.52 -10.86
N ALA A 747 20.23 -35.15 -12.00
CA ALA A 747 19.80 -36.07 -13.05
C ALA A 747 20.94 -36.96 -13.54
N LYS A 748 22.09 -36.36 -13.88
CA LYS A 748 23.28 -37.10 -14.32
C LYS A 748 23.86 -38.00 -13.23
N ALA A 749 23.92 -37.51 -12.00
CA ALA A 749 24.47 -38.28 -10.88
C ALA A 749 23.55 -39.45 -10.45
N LEU A 750 22.24 -39.30 -10.66
CA LEU A 750 21.23 -40.29 -10.30
C LEU A 750 20.74 -41.12 -11.50
N GLU A 751 21.46 -41.13 -12.62
CA GLU A 751 21.09 -41.87 -13.82
C GLU A 751 21.06 -43.39 -13.58
N TYR A 752 22.06 -43.89 -12.83
CA TYR A 752 22.25 -45.32 -12.54
C TYR A 752 22.03 -45.67 -11.06
N VAL A 753 21.39 -44.78 -10.30
CA VAL A 753 21.16 -44.94 -8.86
C VAL A 753 19.70 -45.36 -8.65
N SER A 754 19.46 -46.39 -7.85
CA SER A 754 18.11 -46.89 -7.55
C SER A 754 17.47 -46.22 -6.32
N HIS A 755 18.29 -45.76 -5.38
CA HIS A 755 17.83 -45.03 -4.19
C HIS A 755 18.91 -44.03 -3.74
N THR A 756 18.50 -42.91 -3.15
CA THR A 756 19.43 -41.89 -2.63
C THR A 756 18.86 -41.19 -1.38
N THR A 757 19.68 -40.43 -0.66
CA THR A 757 19.27 -39.66 0.52
C THR A 757 19.55 -38.17 0.34
N MET A 758 18.90 -37.33 1.13
CA MET A 758 19.13 -35.86 1.08
C MET A 758 20.59 -35.54 1.40
N GLU A 759 21.17 -36.22 2.39
CA GLU A 759 22.56 -36.08 2.79
C GLU A 759 23.52 -36.45 1.66
N ALA A 760 23.27 -37.55 0.94
CA ALA A 760 24.10 -37.97 -0.19
C ALA A 760 24.05 -36.95 -1.35
N ILE A 761 22.88 -36.37 -1.61
CA ILE A 761 22.76 -35.34 -2.65
C ILE A 761 23.49 -34.06 -2.24
N LEU A 762 23.38 -33.64 -0.97
CA LEU A 762 24.05 -32.45 -0.45
C LEU A 762 25.58 -32.61 -0.39
N ALA A 763 26.07 -33.74 0.15
CA ALA A 763 27.49 -34.00 0.36
C ALA A 763 28.21 -34.45 -0.91
N ASP A 764 27.66 -35.43 -1.62
CA ASP A 764 28.42 -36.21 -2.60
C ASP A 764 28.16 -35.74 -4.03
N ILE A 765 26.92 -35.34 -4.33
CA ILE A 765 26.50 -34.87 -5.66
C ILE A 765 26.75 -33.37 -5.82
N LEU A 766 26.16 -32.56 -4.94
CA LEU A 766 26.25 -31.10 -5.01
C LEU A 766 27.48 -30.54 -4.31
N LYS A 767 28.15 -31.33 -3.46
CA LYS A 767 29.39 -30.97 -2.74
C LYS A 767 29.24 -29.66 -1.96
N LEU A 768 28.09 -29.48 -1.32
CA LEU A 768 27.81 -28.33 -0.48
C LEU A 768 28.42 -28.53 0.90
N ASP A 769 29.13 -27.50 1.38
CA ASP A 769 29.63 -27.45 2.76
C ASP A 769 28.48 -27.60 3.77
N THR A 770 28.72 -28.28 4.89
CA THR A 770 27.72 -28.52 5.95
C THR A 770 27.07 -27.23 6.48
N SER A 771 27.76 -26.09 6.45
CA SER A 771 27.19 -24.78 6.81
C SER A 771 26.09 -24.30 5.86
N LYS A 772 26.04 -24.84 4.64
CA LYS A 772 25.04 -24.55 3.61
C LYS A 772 23.89 -25.55 3.58
N TRP A 773 23.84 -26.53 4.49
CA TRP A 773 22.76 -27.51 4.60
C TRP A 773 21.52 -26.89 5.28
N THR A 774 21.11 -25.74 4.75
CA THR A 774 19.96 -25.00 5.24
C THR A 774 18.66 -25.66 4.79
N LEU A 775 17.58 -25.40 5.51
CA LEU A 775 16.25 -25.91 5.18
C LEU A 775 15.76 -25.41 3.80
N ALA A 776 16.25 -24.26 3.33
CA ALA A 776 15.97 -23.72 2.00
C ALA A 776 16.63 -24.54 0.89
N GLU A 777 17.91 -24.92 1.05
CA GLU A 777 18.63 -25.77 0.10
C GLU A 777 18.03 -27.18 0.03
N GLN A 778 17.65 -27.77 1.17
CA GLN A 778 16.96 -29.07 1.21
C GLN A 778 15.61 -29.03 0.47
N ARG A 779 14.84 -27.95 0.60
CA ARG A 779 13.58 -27.76 -0.14
C ARG A 779 13.81 -27.64 -1.65
N ARG A 780 14.88 -26.93 -2.05
CA ARG A 780 15.28 -26.74 -3.45
C ARG A 780 15.65 -28.06 -4.12
N ILE A 781 16.44 -28.89 -3.44
CA ILE A 781 16.78 -30.25 -3.89
C ILE A 781 15.55 -31.15 -3.96
N GLY A 782 14.68 -31.09 -2.94
CA GLY A 782 13.42 -31.84 -2.94
C GLY A 782 12.52 -31.48 -4.13
N LYS A 783 12.55 -30.23 -4.61
CA LYS A 783 11.84 -29.80 -5.81
C LYS A 783 12.45 -30.40 -7.09
N ALA A 784 13.77 -30.33 -7.23
CA ALA A 784 14.48 -30.92 -8.38
C ALA A 784 14.34 -32.45 -8.44
N LEU A 785 14.33 -33.14 -7.31
CA LEU A 785 14.06 -34.59 -7.28
C LEU A 785 12.65 -34.90 -7.76
N LYS A 786 11.67 -34.09 -7.35
CA LYS A 786 10.28 -34.29 -7.74
C LYS A 786 10.08 -34.08 -9.25
N SER A 787 10.69 -33.06 -9.86
CA SER A 787 10.61 -32.84 -11.32
C SER A 787 11.30 -33.96 -12.11
N LEU A 788 12.34 -34.57 -11.53
CA LEU A 788 13.01 -35.76 -12.09
C LEU A 788 12.27 -37.09 -11.82
N GLY A 789 11.06 -37.07 -11.26
CA GLY A 789 10.25 -38.27 -11.00
C GLY A 789 10.67 -39.10 -9.77
N TRP A 790 11.36 -38.49 -8.80
CA TRP A 790 11.75 -39.15 -7.55
C TRP A 790 10.76 -38.86 -6.40
N VAL A 791 10.40 -39.90 -5.66
CA VAL A 791 9.44 -39.87 -4.56
C VAL A 791 10.14 -40.15 -3.24
N ARG A 792 9.76 -39.40 -2.19
CA ARG A 792 10.31 -39.55 -0.84
C ARG A 792 9.61 -40.68 -0.09
N LYS A 793 10.34 -41.72 0.32
CA LYS A 793 9.88 -42.84 1.14
C LYS A 793 10.59 -42.86 2.50
N ARG A 794 10.01 -43.56 3.47
CA ARG A 794 10.57 -43.73 4.82
C ARG A 794 10.90 -45.19 5.06
N GLU A 795 12.06 -45.49 5.63
CA GLU A 795 12.41 -46.88 5.96
C GLU A 795 11.49 -47.42 7.06
N SER A 796 10.99 -48.64 6.86
CA SER A 796 10.10 -49.35 7.77
C SER A 796 10.84 -50.08 8.90
N THR A 797 12.14 -50.34 8.76
CA THR A 797 12.98 -51.05 9.74
C THR A 797 14.34 -50.38 9.91
N GLY A 798 14.76 -50.07 11.15
CA GLY A 798 16.02 -49.39 11.46
C GLY A 798 15.83 -47.94 11.94
N SER A 799 16.83 -47.08 11.72
CA SER A 799 16.93 -45.69 12.21
C SER A 799 15.87 -44.70 11.66
N ARG A 800 14.82 -45.19 10.99
CA ARG A 800 13.66 -44.42 10.47
C ARG A 800 14.03 -43.23 9.58
N GLY A 801 15.12 -43.35 8.81
CA GLY A 801 15.58 -42.34 7.86
C GLY A 801 14.65 -42.15 6.66
N TRP A 802 14.72 -40.96 6.05
CA TRP A 802 14.03 -40.66 4.78
C TRP A 802 14.97 -40.91 3.60
N TYR A 803 14.46 -41.51 2.54
CA TYR A 803 15.20 -41.75 1.29
C TYR A 803 14.31 -41.44 0.08
N TYR A 804 14.92 -41.38 -1.09
CA TYR A 804 14.28 -41.09 -2.38
C TYR A 804 14.49 -42.26 -3.34
N VAL A 805 13.44 -42.62 -4.07
CA VAL A 805 13.46 -43.63 -5.15
C VAL A 805 12.69 -43.09 -6.36
N ARG A 806 13.01 -43.56 -7.57
CA ARG A 806 12.15 -43.28 -8.72
C ARG A 806 10.79 -43.95 -8.53
N GLU A 807 9.74 -43.27 -8.94
CA GLU A 807 8.44 -43.89 -9.08
C GLU A 807 8.58 -44.99 -10.15
N GLU A 808 8.42 -46.27 -9.76
CA GLU A 808 8.29 -47.34 -10.74
C GLU A 808 7.02 -47.00 -11.53
N GLN A 809 7.19 -46.63 -12.81
CA GLN A 809 6.09 -46.76 -13.75
C GLN A 809 5.75 -48.25 -13.76
N GLU A 810 4.63 -48.62 -13.15
CA GLU A 810 4.03 -49.92 -13.44
C GLU A 810 3.99 -50.03 -14.97
N PRO A 811 4.57 -51.09 -15.55
CA PRO A 811 4.45 -51.29 -16.98
C PRO A 811 2.95 -51.28 -17.28
N GLU A 812 2.56 -50.38 -18.17
CA GLU A 812 1.21 -50.26 -18.71
C GLU A 812 0.70 -51.68 -18.94
N ALA A 813 -0.22 -52.12 -18.08
CA ALA A 813 -0.81 -53.45 -18.21
C ALA A 813 -1.33 -53.49 -19.63
N ALA A 814 -0.78 -54.42 -20.42
CA ALA A 814 -1.20 -54.65 -21.78
C ALA A 814 -2.73 -54.64 -21.76
N LEU A 815 -3.31 -53.68 -22.48
CA LEU A 815 -4.74 -53.65 -22.78
C LEU A 815 -5.06 -55.01 -23.41
N GLU A 816 -5.49 -55.95 -22.56
CA GLU A 816 -6.21 -57.11 -23.00
C GLU A 816 -7.43 -56.57 -23.72
N ALA A 817 -7.51 -56.89 -25.01
CA ALA A 817 -8.63 -56.59 -25.85
C ALA A 817 -9.89 -57.13 -25.16
N VAL A 818 -10.65 -56.22 -24.53
CA VAL A 818 -12.02 -56.49 -24.15
C VAL A 818 -12.79 -56.57 -25.46
N THR A 819 -12.99 -57.80 -25.89
CA THR A 819 -13.97 -58.20 -26.88
C THR A 819 -15.30 -57.55 -26.55
N ALA A 820 -15.93 -56.97 -27.57
CA ALA A 820 -17.28 -56.46 -27.57
C ALA A 820 -18.25 -57.35 -26.77
N GLY A 821 -18.99 -56.71 -25.86
CA GLY A 821 -20.10 -57.29 -25.13
C GLY A 821 -21.03 -56.15 -24.70
N ASP A 822 -22.29 -56.25 -25.12
CA ASP A 822 -23.35 -55.25 -25.06
C ASP A 822 -23.76 -54.77 -23.66
N ASP A 823 -24.56 -53.68 -23.67
CA ASP A 823 -25.63 -53.33 -22.73
C ASP A 823 -25.23 -52.94 -21.29
N ASP A 824 -25.38 -51.67 -20.90
CA ASP A 824 -26.68 -51.01 -20.64
C ASP A 824 -26.43 -49.75 -19.79
N SER A 825 -27.12 -48.66 -20.14
CA SER A 825 -27.33 -47.49 -19.27
C SER A 825 -28.25 -47.91 -18.11
N PRO A 826 -28.34 -47.23 -16.92
CA PRO A 826 -28.50 -45.78 -16.86
C PRO A 826 -28.04 -45.01 -15.59
N LEU A 827 -28.11 -43.67 -15.75
CA LEU A 827 -28.12 -42.54 -14.79
C LEU A 827 -26.79 -41.92 -14.37
#